data_AF-A0A7W2LV75-F1
#
_entry.id   AF-A0A7W2LV75-F1
#
_cell.length_a   1.000
_cell.length_b   1.000
_cell.length_c   1.000
_cell.angle_alpha   90.00
_cell.angle_beta   90.00
_cell.angle_gamma   90.00
#
_symmetry.space_group_name_H-M   'P 1'
#
loop_
_entity.id
_entity.type
_entity.pdbx_description
1 polymer ?
#
loop_
_entity_poly.entity_id
_entity_poly.type
_entity_poly.pdbx_seq_one_letter_code
_entity_poly.pdbx_strand_id
1 'polypeptide(L)'
;MSAQKLPPESEVVTWLQQLIEQEELLDTIQGQEAVLSLADLGSEECFLPAFSIDYISRRTSAEAARHVLGRLSLLEIISINKSISLTTGEVLRPDILCFNSETKTLVVFEVKRASETERQTVTELAGYEQELRNMLPFLGHFDVCFVVVASDWSTLLVHAVGSMNAWSGKQCLALRLTSNESGFGLVAHLPEAWHLTGSTNLPPEALTSIDLYLAYKGIDQLGDELSLNDRRGFVEDDERWPPRAVLSAMDVIARAGDRAGSHGFMMLWRDVHGFGRGRWCITLTAIDPYAMYAWCRDHGLPQRESEAGAFIHNRRGDLLGQTPTTVYDIAKAAFPLLEEHFDPEFCGDFQWHLKTRQYRHRVVPTRFDFWGSLGQHARDFVCNSAVRQNYMPFVGRSQLDWTDPAVGMTLVANLSLGVPFSGGVIKCSDAFLAGRVLGELAVAAFNASPDKEHAAKIEPMVEWAQLEALRYAIEMKQMYDITEEVVTPMPHLSNEPSKRFESVQNLAQWVSEDLVSQRHPFHQACFDLGYCNSSLFKLREEGSISHIEPNEAAKLIRSLLVAVLAKAEGSQGQTLHSQRYLRFMAFLEPHLIPGMDLASGAAVTEVLRTIDDEVLVSGFPDEIVGGLDSIIPVVFHTTRPPHPGKVDWEWLKAGVKALYEGGDHCPAVIFSQNGMIGSGRLQEPFRLVSPISDPEGEVYVIDESSALSIAIKMTWDEVREFHAKRSQGNSLPSLDKNAV
;
A
#
# COMPACT_ATOMS: atom_id res chain seq x y z
N MET A 1 28.87 -26.35 -29.47
CA MET A 1 28.27 -25.16 -30.11
C MET A 1 29.23 -24.00 -29.90
N SER A 2 29.75 -23.39 -30.96
CA SER A 2 30.66 -22.23 -30.81
C SER A 2 29.85 -21.03 -30.33
N ALA A 3 30.29 -20.37 -29.27
CA ALA A 3 29.72 -19.09 -28.84
C ALA A 3 29.71 -18.12 -30.04
N GLN A 4 28.53 -17.61 -30.41
CA GLN A 4 28.43 -16.53 -31.39
C GLN A 4 29.32 -15.38 -30.94
N LYS A 5 30.19 -14.91 -31.83
CA LYS A 5 31.17 -13.88 -31.53
C LYS A 5 30.43 -12.53 -31.49
N LEU A 6 30.30 -11.94 -30.31
CA LEU A 6 29.69 -10.63 -30.13
C LEU A 6 30.47 -9.56 -30.94
N PRO A 7 29.77 -8.61 -31.59
CA PRO A 7 30.41 -7.57 -32.39
C PRO A 7 31.30 -6.63 -31.55
N PRO A 8 32.31 -5.99 -32.14
CA PRO A 8 33.01 -4.85 -31.54
C PRO A 8 32.06 -3.70 -31.20
N GLU A 9 32.32 -2.99 -30.10
CA GLU A 9 31.56 -1.81 -29.69
C GLU A 9 31.49 -0.75 -30.80
N SER A 10 32.61 -0.50 -31.49
CA SER A 10 32.65 0.43 -32.63
C SER A 10 31.74 0.02 -33.79
N GLU A 11 31.51 -1.28 -33.98
CA GLU A 11 30.61 -1.79 -35.02
C GLU A 11 29.15 -1.53 -34.62
N VAL A 12 28.81 -1.76 -33.35
CA VAL A 12 27.48 -1.44 -32.80
C VAL A 12 27.20 0.06 -32.85
N VAL A 13 28.16 0.91 -32.48
CA VAL A 13 28.02 2.37 -32.57
C VAL A 13 27.82 2.83 -34.03
N THR A 14 28.57 2.26 -34.97
CA THR A 14 28.41 2.57 -36.41
C THR A 14 27.03 2.14 -36.91
N TRP A 15 26.53 0.99 -36.46
CA TRP A 15 25.19 0.51 -36.79
C TRP A 15 24.09 1.39 -36.19
N LEU A 16 24.21 1.77 -34.92
CA LEU A 16 23.28 2.71 -34.28
C LEU A 16 23.27 4.07 -34.98
N GLN A 17 24.43 4.59 -35.40
CA GLN A 17 24.51 5.81 -36.21
C GLN A 17 23.68 5.67 -37.49
N GLN A 18 23.83 4.58 -38.23
CA GLN A 18 23.08 4.35 -39.47
C GLN A 18 21.57 4.31 -39.22
N LEU A 19 21.13 3.62 -38.18
CA LEU A 19 19.72 3.58 -37.79
C LEU A 19 19.16 4.96 -37.42
N ILE A 20 19.96 5.79 -36.74
CA ILE A 20 19.58 7.16 -36.38
C ILE A 20 19.46 8.03 -37.65
N GLU A 21 20.46 7.99 -38.52
CA GLU A 21 20.48 8.77 -39.77
C GLU A 21 19.37 8.37 -40.75
N GLN A 22 18.91 7.12 -40.69
CA GLN A 22 17.82 6.58 -41.52
C GLN A 22 16.44 6.70 -40.84
N GLU A 23 16.39 7.20 -39.60
CA GLU A 23 15.17 7.25 -38.78
C GLU A 23 14.54 5.87 -38.49
N GLU A 24 15.33 4.79 -38.52
CA GLU A 24 14.88 3.39 -38.33
C GLU A 24 15.16 2.85 -36.91
N LEU A 25 15.81 3.64 -36.04
CA LEU A 25 16.20 3.20 -34.69
C LEU A 25 15.02 2.72 -33.87
N LEU A 26 13.95 3.53 -33.79
CA LEU A 26 12.78 3.21 -32.98
C LEU A 26 12.13 1.91 -33.47
N ASP A 27 11.93 1.76 -34.78
CA ASP A 27 11.30 0.58 -35.39
C ASP A 27 12.12 -0.71 -35.18
N THR A 28 13.44 -0.58 -35.01
CA THR A 28 14.33 -1.71 -34.77
C THR A 28 14.23 -2.26 -33.33
N ILE A 29 13.74 -1.48 -32.37
CA ILE A 29 13.63 -1.89 -30.98
C ILE A 29 12.42 -2.82 -30.81
N GLN A 30 12.67 -4.07 -30.43
CA GLN A 30 11.62 -5.04 -30.12
C GLN A 30 11.17 -4.90 -28.66
N GLY A 31 9.94 -5.33 -28.37
CA GLY A 31 9.39 -5.33 -27.00
C GLY A 31 8.86 -3.98 -26.51
N GLN A 32 8.76 -2.97 -27.38
CA GLN A 32 8.20 -1.65 -27.04
C GLN A 32 6.78 -1.77 -26.50
N GLU A 33 5.93 -2.56 -27.13
CA GLU A 33 4.53 -2.74 -26.75
C GLU A 33 4.38 -3.25 -25.30
N ALA A 34 5.27 -4.13 -24.85
CA ALA A 34 5.26 -4.64 -23.47
C ALA A 34 5.61 -3.52 -22.46
N VAL A 35 6.60 -2.68 -22.78
CA VAL A 35 6.99 -1.53 -21.96
C VAL A 35 5.84 -0.51 -21.89
N LEU A 36 5.26 -0.16 -23.04
CA LEU A 36 4.14 0.79 -23.11
C LEU A 36 2.93 0.25 -22.36
N SER A 37 2.58 -1.03 -22.58
CA SER A 37 1.50 -1.71 -21.88
C SER A 37 1.66 -1.64 -20.36
N LEU A 38 2.87 -1.88 -19.85
CA LEU A 38 3.17 -1.84 -18.42
C LEU A 38 3.09 -0.41 -17.85
N ALA A 39 3.69 0.55 -18.55
CA ALA A 39 3.66 1.97 -18.13
C ALA A 39 2.23 2.54 -18.18
N ASP A 40 1.37 2.04 -19.06
CA ASP A 40 -0.01 2.50 -19.23
C ASP A 40 -1.02 1.75 -18.33
N LEU A 41 -0.62 0.73 -17.56
CA LEU A 41 -1.52 -0.01 -16.65
C LEU A 41 -2.30 0.92 -15.72
N GLY A 42 -1.63 1.94 -15.19
CA GLY A 42 -2.24 2.92 -14.29
C GLY A 42 -3.35 3.79 -14.92
N SER A 43 -3.50 3.77 -16.24
CA SER A 43 -4.46 4.57 -17.00
C SER A 43 -5.71 3.81 -17.43
N GLU A 44 -5.81 2.50 -17.15
CA GLU A 44 -6.99 1.71 -17.49
C GLU A 44 -8.22 2.09 -16.64
N GLU A 45 -9.39 2.20 -17.28
CA GLU A 45 -10.63 2.69 -16.66
C GLU A 45 -11.12 1.83 -15.47
N CYS A 46 -10.62 0.61 -15.35
CA CYS A 46 -10.99 -0.35 -14.29
C CYS A 46 -9.81 -0.76 -13.40
N PHE A 47 -8.62 -0.16 -13.57
CA PHE A 47 -7.45 -0.49 -12.76
C PHE A 47 -7.38 0.38 -11.50
N LEU A 48 -7.34 -0.25 -10.33
CA LEU A 48 -7.12 0.42 -9.05
C LEU A 48 -5.63 0.39 -8.70
N PRO A 49 -4.97 1.56 -8.53
CA PRO A 49 -3.57 1.59 -8.13
C PRO A 49 -3.39 1.01 -6.73
N ALA A 50 -2.68 -0.12 -6.64
CA ALA A 50 -2.23 -0.68 -5.36
C ALA A 50 -0.81 -0.23 -5.06
N PHE A 51 -0.53 0.08 -3.79
CA PHE A 51 0.84 0.30 -3.35
C PHE A 51 1.55 -1.05 -3.20
N SER A 52 2.73 -1.18 -3.80
CA SER A 52 3.64 -2.29 -3.54
C SER A 52 5.06 -1.76 -3.68
N ILE A 53 5.84 -1.87 -2.62
CA ILE A 53 7.24 -1.43 -2.61
C ILE A 53 8.02 -2.16 -3.71
N ASP A 54 7.73 -3.45 -3.86
CA ASP A 54 8.35 -4.30 -4.86
C ASP A 54 7.98 -3.83 -6.29
N TYR A 55 6.74 -3.39 -6.51
CA TYR A 55 6.28 -2.96 -7.84
C TYR A 55 6.75 -1.54 -8.24
N ILE A 56 7.06 -0.66 -7.28
CA ILE A 56 7.49 0.72 -7.55
C ILE A 56 8.68 0.74 -8.51
N SER A 57 9.74 -0.04 -8.22
CA SER A 57 10.95 -0.04 -9.06
C SER A 57 10.64 -0.45 -10.50
N ARG A 58 9.83 -1.50 -10.67
CA ARG A 58 9.47 -2.03 -11.99
C ARG A 58 8.66 -1.01 -12.79
N ARG A 59 7.67 -0.39 -12.15
CA ARG A 59 6.84 0.66 -12.76
C ARG A 59 7.69 1.87 -13.17
N THR A 60 8.57 2.36 -12.30
CA THR A 60 9.44 3.51 -12.62
C THR A 60 10.41 3.21 -13.77
N SER A 61 10.93 1.97 -13.86
CA SER A 61 11.76 1.55 -15.00
C SER A 61 10.95 1.54 -16.31
N ALA A 62 9.70 1.09 -16.27
CA ALA A 62 8.82 1.10 -17.44
C ALA A 62 8.42 2.52 -17.88
N GLU A 63 8.11 3.40 -16.92
CA GLU A 63 7.82 4.81 -17.17
C GLU A 63 9.02 5.55 -17.77
N ALA A 64 10.23 5.32 -17.24
CA ALA A 64 11.46 5.87 -17.77
C ALA A 64 11.74 5.36 -19.19
N ALA A 65 11.60 4.06 -19.43
CA ALA A 65 11.75 3.47 -20.76
C ALA A 65 10.72 4.04 -21.75
N ARG A 66 9.45 4.19 -21.36
CA ARG A 66 8.41 4.84 -22.18
C ARG A 66 8.78 6.28 -22.51
N HIS A 67 9.24 7.05 -21.53
CA HIS A 67 9.66 8.44 -21.75
C HIS A 67 10.80 8.53 -22.76
N VAL A 68 11.81 7.68 -22.65
CA VAL A 68 12.94 7.67 -23.61
C VAL A 68 12.50 7.18 -24.99
N LEU A 69 11.73 6.09 -25.10
CA LEU A 69 11.24 5.55 -26.37
C LEU A 69 10.50 6.61 -27.19
N GLY A 70 9.63 7.40 -26.55
CA GLY A 70 8.89 8.47 -27.22
C GLY A 70 9.76 9.63 -27.72
N ARG A 71 11.08 9.61 -27.49
CA ARG A 71 12.07 10.66 -27.79
C ARG A 71 13.16 10.16 -28.76
N LEU A 72 13.07 8.92 -29.23
CA LEU A 72 14.04 8.33 -30.18
C LEU A 72 13.70 8.59 -31.65
N SER A 73 12.59 9.25 -31.95
CA SER A 73 12.28 9.77 -33.29
C SER A 73 13.07 11.06 -33.58
N LEU A 74 13.36 11.35 -34.85
CA LEU A 74 13.93 12.64 -35.29
C LEU A 74 15.20 13.07 -34.53
N LEU A 75 16.15 12.15 -34.36
CA LEU A 75 17.40 12.41 -33.64
C LEU A 75 18.45 13.05 -34.55
N GLU A 76 18.97 14.20 -34.13
CA GLU A 76 20.11 14.87 -34.76
C GLU A 76 21.40 14.53 -33.99
N ILE A 77 22.38 13.92 -34.66
CA ILE A 77 23.64 13.54 -34.02
C ILE A 77 24.51 14.80 -33.78
N ILE A 78 24.83 15.07 -32.51
CA ILE A 78 25.76 16.13 -32.09
C ILE A 78 27.20 15.63 -32.15
N SER A 79 27.46 14.44 -31.57
CA SER A 79 28.81 13.88 -31.49
C SER A 79 28.79 12.37 -31.42
N ILE A 80 29.82 11.75 -32.01
CA ILE A 80 30.07 10.30 -31.93
C ILE A 80 31.51 10.13 -31.46
N ASN A 81 31.73 9.43 -30.34
CA ASN A 81 33.06 9.13 -29.80
C ASN A 81 34.00 10.36 -29.68
N LYS A 82 33.44 11.55 -29.44
CA LYS A 82 34.18 12.81 -29.30
C LYS A 82 33.99 13.37 -27.90
N SER A 83 35.01 14.07 -27.41
CA SER A 83 34.93 14.66 -26.07
C SER A 83 33.90 15.79 -26.10
N ILE A 84 32.99 15.77 -25.13
CA ILE A 84 32.02 16.84 -24.92
C ILE A 84 32.47 17.84 -23.85
N SER A 85 33.63 17.64 -23.22
CA SER A 85 34.14 18.55 -22.19
C SER A 85 34.49 19.93 -22.74
N LEU A 86 34.01 20.96 -22.05
CA LEU A 86 34.35 22.37 -22.23
C LEU A 86 35.75 22.69 -21.67
N THR A 87 36.29 21.84 -20.79
CA THR A 87 37.57 22.06 -20.13
C THR A 87 38.71 21.41 -20.92
N THR A 88 39.74 22.20 -21.20
CA THR A 88 40.94 21.68 -21.88
C THR A 88 41.66 20.64 -21.01
N GLY A 89 41.92 19.45 -21.57
CA GLY A 89 42.62 18.36 -20.89
C GLY A 89 41.71 17.29 -20.29
N GLU A 90 40.40 17.55 -20.21
CA GLU A 90 39.40 16.56 -19.79
C GLU A 90 38.85 15.78 -21.00
N VAL A 91 38.51 14.51 -20.77
CA VAL A 91 38.02 13.61 -21.82
C VAL A 91 36.75 12.92 -21.33
N LEU A 92 35.61 13.36 -21.86
CA LEU A 92 34.29 12.80 -21.61
C LEU A 92 33.67 12.44 -22.95
N ARG A 93 33.69 11.16 -23.33
CA ARG A 93 33.34 10.71 -24.68
C ARG A 93 32.13 9.77 -24.63
N PRO A 94 30.90 10.30 -24.72
CA PRO A 94 29.75 9.44 -24.97
C PRO A 94 29.91 8.77 -26.34
N ASP A 95 29.38 7.55 -26.47
CA ASP A 95 29.41 6.82 -27.74
C ASP A 95 28.66 7.60 -28.82
N ILE A 96 27.44 8.03 -28.50
CA ILE A 96 26.63 8.92 -29.34
C ILE A 96 25.91 9.92 -28.45
N LEU A 97 25.97 11.21 -28.80
CA LEU A 97 25.13 12.25 -28.26
C LEU A 97 24.24 12.77 -29.37
N CYS A 98 22.93 12.74 -29.15
CA CYS A 98 21.91 13.23 -30.05
C CYS A 98 21.08 14.34 -29.40
N PHE A 99 20.41 15.12 -30.25
CA PHE A 99 19.39 16.08 -29.88
C PHE A 99 18.10 15.75 -30.63
N ASN A 100 16.98 15.67 -29.92
CA ASN A 100 15.67 15.60 -30.52
C ASN A 100 15.11 17.03 -30.61
N SER A 101 14.94 17.55 -31.83
CA SER A 101 14.51 18.94 -32.03
C SER A 101 13.03 19.17 -31.78
N GLU A 102 12.20 18.13 -31.86
CA GLU A 102 10.76 18.19 -31.57
C GLU A 102 10.51 18.29 -30.06
N THR A 103 11.13 17.39 -29.29
CA THR A 103 10.95 17.32 -27.83
C THR A 103 11.93 18.22 -27.07
N LYS A 104 12.96 18.75 -27.76
CA LYS A 104 14.06 19.52 -27.18
C LYS A 104 14.85 18.77 -26.10
N THR A 105 15.03 17.48 -26.28
CA THR A 105 15.73 16.61 -25.32
C THR A 105 17.08 16.15 -25.87
N LEU A 106 18.06 16.00 -24.99
CA LEU A 106 19.35 15.37 -25.30
C LEU A 106 19.26 13.86 -25.06
N VAL A 107 19.81 13.07 -25.97
CA VAL A 107 19.84 11.60 -25.85
C VAL A 107 21.29 11.12 -25.89
N VAL A 108 21.72 10.48 -24.81
CA VAL A 108 23.07 9.96 -24.64
C VAL A 108 23.03 8.44 -24.77
N PHE A 109 23.76 7.91 -25.75
CA PHE A 109 23.92 6.47 -25.95
C PHE A 109 25.25 6.01 -25.34
N GLU A 110 25.20 4.85 -24.70
CA GLU A 110 26.37 4.17 -24.14
C GLU A 110 26.25 2.66 -24.41
N VAL A 111 27.29 2.06 -25.00
CA VAL A 111 27.31 0.67 -25.47
C VAL A 111 28.26 -0.16 -24.61
N LYS A 112 27.77 -1.24 -23.99
CA LYS A 112 28.55 -2.13 -23.11
C LYS A 112 28.59 -3.56 -23.64
N ARG A 113 29.80 -4.12 -23.79
CA ARG A 113 30.01 -5.48 -24.32
C ARG A 113 30.47 -6.50 -23.27
N ALA A 114 31.21 -6.08 -22.25
CA ALA A 114 31.88 -6.97 -21.30
C ALA A 114 31.54 -6.64 -19.85
N SER A 115 31.42 -7.67 -19.02
CA SER A 115 31.12 -7.57 -17.59
C SER A 115 32.12 -6.72 -16.79
N GLU A 116 33.35 -6.55 -17.30
CA GLU A 116 34.41 -5.78 -16.64
C GLU A 116 34.25 -4.25 -16.79
N THR A 117 33.66 -3.78 -17.89
CA THR A 117 33.48 -2.34 -18.19
C THR A 117 32.21 -1.74 -17.59
N GLU A 118 31.31 -2.58 -17.08
CA GLU A 118 30.01 -2.15 -16.53
C GLU A 118 30.13 -1.31 -15.25
N ARG A 119 31.24 -1.48 -14.51
CA ARG A 119 31.54 -0.76 -13.25
C ARG A 119 31.64 0.76 -13.42
N GLN A 120 31.84 1.24 -14.64
CA GLN A 120 32.05 2.67 -14.94
C GLN A 120 30.81 3.34 -15.56
N THR A 121 29.79 2.58 -15.97
CA THR A 121 28.63 3.11 -16.71
C THR A 121 27.95 4.27 -15.99
N VAL A 122 27.61 4.10 -14.70
CA VAL A 122 26.94 5.17 -13.93
C VAL A 122 27.82 6.40 -13.80
N THR A 123 29.12 6.20 -13.57
CA THR A 123 30.07 7.31 -13.42
C THR A 123 30.28 8.07 -14.73
N GLU A 124 30.27 7.37 -15.86
CA GLU A 124 30.35 7.98 -17.20
C GLU A 124 29.08 8.77 -17.50
N LEU A 125 27.90 8.17 -17.35
CA LEU A 125 26.63 8.84 -17.60
C LEU A 125 26.45 10.08 -16.71
N ALA A 126 26.81 10.00 -15.43
CA ALA A 126 26.79 11.15 -14.52
C ALA A 126 27.80 12.24 -14.93
N GLY A 127 29.00 11.84 -15.39
CA GLY A 127 29.99 12.77 -15.94
C GLY A 127 29.48 13.49 -17.19
N TYR A 128 28.84 12.77 -18.10
CA TYR A 128 28.24 13.34 -19.30
C TYR A 128 27.11 14.30 -18.94
N GLU A 129 26.21 13.91 -18.04
CA GLU A 129 25.11 14.78 -17.58
C GLU A 129 25.63 16.08 -16.97
N GLN A 130 26.68 15.99 -16.13
CA GLN A 130 27.27 17.17 -15.52
C GLN A 130 27.85 18.12 -16.58
N GLU A 131 28.51 17.57 -17.60
CA GLU A 131 29.07 18.38 -18.67
C GLU A 131 28.00 19.03 -19.55
N LEU A 132 26.91 18.32 -19.83
CA LEU A 132 25.73 18.88 -20.49
C LEU A 132 25.08 20.00 -19.66
N ARG A 133 25.06 19.87 -18.32
CA ARG A 133 24.59 20.94 -17.42
C ARG A 133 25.53 22.14 -17.35
N ASN A 134 26.83 21.93 -17.52
CA ASN A 134 27.80 23.03 -17.65
C ASN A 134 27.51 23.84 -18.93
N MET A 135 27.11 23.18 -20.02
CA MET A 135 26.68 23.82 -21.26
C MET A 135 25.29 24.46 -21.16
N LEU A 136 24.35 23.78 -20.50
CA LEU A 136 22.94 24.16 -20.38
C LEU A 136 22.53 24.21 -18.90
N PRO A 137 22.74 25.35 -18.21
CA PRO A 137 22.29 25.51 -16.83
C PRO A 137 20.77 25.31 -16.71
N PHE A 138 20.33 24.69 -15.61
CA PHE A 138 18.94 24.35 -15.31
C PHE A 138 18.32 23.21 -16.14
N LEU A 139 19.14 22.43 -16.86
CA LEU A 139 18.68 21.22 -17.56
C LEU A 139 18.01 20.25 -16.59
N GLY A 140 16.73 19.96 -16.85
CA GLY A 140 15.90 19.08 -16.04
C GLY A 140 16.26 17.61 -16.24
N HIS A 141 15.87 16.77 -15.27
CA HIS A 141 16.11 15.32 -15.35
C HIS A 141 15.40 14.65 -16.53
N PHE A 142 14.27 15.20 -16.99
CA PHE A 142 13.51 14.69 -18.14
C PHE A 142 14.04 15.21 -19.49
N ASP A 143 14.96 16.18 -19.47
CA ASP A 143 15.55 16.78 -20.68
C ASP A 143 16.81 16.02 -21.14
N VAL A 144 17.33 15.11 -20.30
CA VAL A 144 18.44 14.21 -20.63
C VAL A 144 17.96 12.78 -20.54
N CYS A 145 17.91 12.12 -21.69
CA CYS A 145 17.58 10.71 -21.83
C CYS A 145 18.87 9.89 -22.00
N PHE A 146 18.96 8.77 -21.30
CA PHE A 146 20.05 7.80 -21.45
C PHE A 146 19.55 6.57 -22.19
N VAL A 147 20.37 6.03 -23.09
CA VAL A 147 20.15 4.75 -23.76
C VAL A 147 21.38 3.88 -23.52
N VAL A 148 21.23 2.85 -22.70
CA VAL A 148 22.30 1.89 -22.44
C VAL A 148 22.04 0.64 -23.26
N VAL A 149 22.94 0.34 -24.19
CA VAL A 149 22.88 -0.86 -25.04
C VAL A 149 23.89 -1.86 -24.51
N ALA A 150 23.45 -3.04 -24.09
CA ALA A 150 24.36 -4.07 -23.59
C ALA A 150 24.08 -5.46 -24.15
N SER A 151 25.15 -6.20 -24.48
CA SER A 151 25.02 -7.62 -24.89
C SER A 151 24.80 -8.55 -23.71
N ASP A 152 25.31 -8.19 -22.53
CA ASP A 152 25.08 -8.86 -21.27
C ASP A 152 24.60 -7.83 -20.25
N TRP A 153 23.63 -8.20 -19.42
CA TRP A 153 23.05 -7.35 -18.39
C TRP A 153 23.41 -7.94 -17.03
N SER A 154 24.64 -7.68 -16.59
CA SER A 154 25.08 -8.19 -15.29
C SER A 154 24.28 -7.57 -14.15
N THR A 155 24.34 -8.24 -12.98
CA THR A 155 23.74 -7.76 -11.74
C THR A 155 24.09 -6.30 -11.45
N LEU A 156 25.35 -5.88 -11.65
CA LEU A 156 25.77 -4.52 -11.36
C LEU A 156 25.12 -3.50 -12.32
N LEU A 157 25.09 -3.81 -13.61
CA LEU A 157 24.49 -2.92 -14.61
C LEU A 157 22.97 -2.82 -14.42
N VAL A 158 22.31 -3.93 -14.10
CA VAL A 158 20.87 -3.97 -13.77
C VAL A 158 20.58 -3.09 -12.54
N HIS A 159 21.30 -3.25 -11.44
CA HIS A 159 21.11 -2.42 -10.24
C HIS A 159 21.43 -0.95 -10.50
N ALA A 160 22.45 -0.66 -11.32
CA ALA A 160 22.83 0.70 -11.71
C ALA A 160 21.70 1.42 -12.44
N VAL A 161 21.23 0.86 -13.56
CA VAL A 161 20.16 1.47 -14.36
C VAL A 161 18.84 1.48 -13.59
N GLY A 162 18.54 0.39 -12.87
CA GLY A 162 17.37 0.34 -11.99
C GLY A 162 17.39 1.44 -10.94
N SER A 163 18.54 1.70 -10.30
CA SER A 163 18.68 2.77 -9.30
C SER A 163 18.56 4.17 -9.91
N MET A 164 19.12 4.37 -11.10
CA MET A 164 18.96 5.62 -11.85
C MET A 164 17.48 5.92 -12.11
N ASN A 165 16.71 4.93 -12.56
CA ASN A 165 15.29 5.08 -12.86
C ASN A 165 14.44 5.23 -11.59
N ALA A 166 14.58 4.30 -10.63
CA ALA A 166 13.69 4.21 -9.47
C ALA A 166 13.98 5.24 -8.37
N TRP A 167 15.25 5.57 -8.13
CA TRP A 167 15.66 6.34 -6.95
C TRP A 167 16.26 7.70 -7.29
N SER A 168 16.83 7.85 -8.50
CA SER A 168 17.47 9.11 -8.93
C SER A 168 16.62 9.93 -9.90
N GLY A 169 15.43 9.43 -10.28
CA GLY A 169 14.52 10.11 -11.21
C GLY A 169 15.08 10.31 -12.63
N LYS A 170 16.11 9.56 -13.01
CA LYS A 170 16.75 9.64 -14.33
C LYS A 170 15.92 8.85 -15.35
N GLN A 171 16.02 9.25 -16.61
CA GLN A 171 15.28 8.63 -17.69
C GLN A 171 16.24 7.74 -18.50
N CYS A 172 16.33 6.45 -18.17
CA CYS A 172 17.23 5.51 -18.85
C CYS A 172 16.47 4.35 -19.50
N LEU A 173 16.68 4.18 -20.80
CA LEU A 173 16.25 3.02 -21.57
C LEU A 173 17.37 1.98 -21.61
N ALA A 174 17.08 0.80 -21.08
CA ALA A 174 17.94 -0.36 -21.15
C ALA A 174 17.60 -1.18 -22.40
N LEU A 175 18.58 -1.40 -23.28
CA LEU A 175 18.46 -2.21 -24.48
C LEU A 175 19.40 -3.40 -24.42
N ARG A 176 18.87 -4.60 -24.72
CA ARG A 176 19.68 -5.79 -24.93
C ARG A 176 20.04 -5.91 -26.40
N LEU A 177 21.34 -6.02 -26.68
CA LEU A 177 21.84 -6.33 -28.01
C LEU A 177 21.68 -7.83 -28.29
N THR A 178 20.96 -8.15 -29.36
CA THR A 178 20.80 -9.51 -29.86
C THR A 178 21.53 -9.68 -31.19
N SER A 179 22.10 -10.86 -31.43
CA SER A 179 22.69 -11.24 -32.71
C SER A 179 21.90 -12.38 -33.34
N ASN A 180 21.45 -12.22 -34.58
CA ASN A 180 20.83 -13.27 -35.37
C ASN A 180 21.61 -13.50 -36.69
N GLU A 181 21.23 -14.51 -37.47
CA GLU A 181 21.90 -14.82 -38.75
C GLU A 181 21.81 -13.67 -39.77
N SER A 182 20.86 -12.74 -39.57
CA SER A 182 20.61 -11.55 -40.39
C SER A 182 21.28 -10.25 -39.91
N GLY A 183 21.97 -10.24 -38.75
CA GLY A 183 22.62 -9.04 -38.21
C GLY A 183 22.36 -8.80 -36.71
N PHE A 184 22.26 -7.52 -36.35
CA PHE A 184 22.02 -7.05 -34.98
C PHE A 184 20.53 -6.70 -34.78
N GLY A 185 20.07 -6.81 -33.53
CA GLY A 185 18.75 -6.37 -33.11
C GLY A 185 18.80 -5.81 -31.70
N LEU A 186 17.81 -4.98 -31.36
CA LEU A 186 17.65 -4.39 -30.03
C LEU A 186 16.36 -4.90 -29.41
N VAL A 187 16.40 -5.28 -28.15
CA VAL A 187 15.22 -5.65 -27.37
C VAL A 187 15.18 -4.79 -26.12
N ALA A 188 14.03 -4.16 -25.85
CA ALA A 188 13.82 -3.43 -24.61
C ALA A 188 13.99 -4.37 -23.40
N HIS A 189 14.80 -3.94 -22.44
CA HIS A 189 15.04 -4.64 -21.19
C HIS A 189 14.57 -3.76 -20.03
N LEU A 190 13.81 -4.32 -19.09
CA LEU A 190 13.37 -3.60 -17.90
C LEU A 190 14.22 -4.05 -16.70
N PRO A 191 15.16 -3.22 -16.23
CA PRO A 191 16.00 -3.55 -15.09
C PRO A 191 15.20 -3.43 -13.79
N GLU A 192 15.39 -4.39 -12.90
CA GLU A 192 14.82 -4.40 -11.56
C GLU A 192 15.87 -3.94 -10.56
N ALA A 193 15.64 -2.80 -9.90
CA ALA A 193 16.60 -2.23 -8.95
C ALA A 193 16.59 -2.93 -7.59
N TRP A 194 15.53 -3.70 -7.34
CA TRP A 194 15.08 -4.10 -6.02
C TRP A 194 14.80 -5.60 -5.96
N HIS A 195 15.17 -6.23 -4.86
CA HIS A 195 14.85 -7.63 -4.60
C HIS A 195 13.45 -7.72 -4.00
N LEU A 196 12.59 -8.59 -4.53
CA LEU A 196 11.23 -8.79 -4.01
C LEU A 196 11.26 -9.07 -2.50
N THR A 197 10.55 -8.26 -1.73
CA THR A 197 10.40 -8.43 -0.28
C THR A 197 9.21 -9.32 0.06
N GLY A 198 8.22 -9.39 -0.82
CA GLY A 198 6.93 -10.03 -0.55
C GLY A 198 6.03 -9.19 0.37
N SER A 199 6.43 -7.94 0.65
CA SER A 199 5.65 -7.02 1.47
C SER A 199 4.56 -6.35 0.64
N THR A 200 3.32 -6.50 1.08
CA THR A 200 2.16 -5.83 0.48
C THR A 200 1.80 -4.53 1.19
N ASN A 201 2.23 -4.35 2.44
CA ASN A 201 1.92 -3.21 3.30
C ASN A 201 3.15 -2.77 4.10
N LEU A 202 3.18 -1.49 4.51
CA LEU A 202 4.17 -0.96 5.44
C LEU A 202 3.93 -1.53 6.85
N PRO A 203 4.93 -2.17 7.48
CA PRO A 203 4.77 -2.69 8.82
C PRO A 203 4.59 -1.52 9.82
N PRO A 204 3.74 -1.66 10.85
CA PRO A 204 3.48 -0.61 11.83
C PRO A 204 4.75 -0.06 12.50
N GLU A 205 5.78 -0.90 12.63
CA GLU A 205 7.07 -0.54 13.20
C GLU A 205 7.89 0.41 12.32
N ALA A 206 7.66 0.39 11.00
CA ALA A 206 8.34 1.26 10.05
C ALA A 206 7.74 2.67 9.95
N LEU A 207 6.62 2.93 10.62
CA LEU A 207 5.94 4.22 10.59
C LEU A 207 6.33 5.07 11.81
N THR A 208 7.61 5.40 11.92
CA THR A 208 8.13 6.26 12.99
C THR A 208 7.64 7.69 12.80
N SER A 209 7.21 8.33 13.90
CA SER A 209 6.47 9.58 13.82
C SER A 209 6.86 10.57 14.91
N ILE A 210 6.88 11.85 14.56
CA ILE A 210 7.12 12.98 15.47
C ILE A 210 5.99 13.99 15.39
N ASP A 211 5.72 14.70 16.48
CA ASP A 211 4.77 15.80 16.54
C ASP A 211 5.51 17.14 16.57
N LEU A 212 5.11 18.06 15.70
CA LEU A 212 5.53 19.46 15.69
C LEU A 212 4.36 20.31 16.21
N TYR A 213 4.37 20.62 17.50
CA TYR A 213 3.38 21.49 18.13
C TYR A 213 3.66 22.95 17.81
N LEU A 214 2.60 23.71 17.52
CA LEU A 214 2.67 25.11 17.14
C LEU A 214 1.98 25.97 18.21
N ALA A 215 2.72 26.31 19.26
CA ALA A 215 2.28 27.25 20.28
C ALA A 215 2.36 28.68 19.74
N TYR A 216 1.34 29.51 19.94
CA TYR A 216 1.41 30.91 19.50
C TYR A 216 2.44 31.69 20.32
N LYS A 217 3.21 32.55 19.66
CA LYS A 217 4.18 33.40 20.36
C LYS A 217 3.52 34.27 21.42
N GLY A 218 4.14 34.31 22.60
CA GLY A 218 3.66 35.11 23.72
C GLY A 218 2.53 34.48 24.54
N ILE A 219 2.10 33.25 24.21
CA ILE A 219 1.05 32.54 24.97
C ILE A 219 1.44 32.33 26.44
N ASP A 220 2.71 32.05 26.72
CA ASP A 220 3.24 31.82 28.07
C ASP A 220 3.40 33.13 28.89
N GLN A 221 3.42 34.30 28.24
CA GLN A 221 3.57 35.59 28.92
C GLN A 221 2.24 36.14 29.48
N LEU A 222 1.12 35.47 29.16
CA LEU A 222 -0.23 35.92 29.51
C LEU A 222 -0.72 35.47 30.90
N GLY A 223 0.01 34.59 31.59
CA GLY A 223 -0.30 34.14 32.95
C GLY A 223 -1.64 33.41 33.12
N ASP A 224 -1.90 32.91 34.34
CA ASP A 224 -3.15 32.20 34.70
C ASP A 224 -4.34 33.14 35.00
N GLU A 225 -4.17 34.46 34.92
CA GLU A 225 -5.13 35.45 35.46
C GLU A 225 -6.14 36.03 34.45
N LEU A 226 -6.12 35.63 33.18
CA LEU A 226 -7.09 36.11 32.20
C LEU A 226 -8.33 35.21 32.09
N SER A 227 -9.51 35.84 32.01
CA SER A 227 -10.78 35.13 31.82
C SER A 227 -10.78 34.37 30.49
N LEU A 228 -11.54 33.28 30.39
CA LEU A 228 -11.74 32.49 29.16
C LEU A 228 -12.13 33.36 27.93
N ASN A 229 -12.61 34.59 28.14
CA ASN A 229 -12.98 35.53 27.09
C ASN A 229 -11.79 36.36 26.57
N ASP A 230 -10.75 36.61 27.36
CA ASP A 230 -9.57 37.40 26.92
C ASP A 230 -8.60 36.55 26.11
N ARG A 231 -8.54 35.23 26.35
CA ARG A 231 -7.87 34.27 25.45
C ARG A 231 -8.51 34.24 24.06
N ARG A 232 -9.78 34.65 23.90
CA ARG A 232 -10.46 34.71 22.60
C ARG A 232 -9.94 35.82 21.69
N GLY A 233 -9.31 36.86 22.22
CA GLY A 233 -8.76 37.97 21.43
C GLY A 233 -7.60 37.59 20.51
N PHE A 234 -6.90 36.48 20.79
CA PHE A 234 -5.90 35.87 19.91
C PHE A 234 -6.49 34.82 18.95
N VAL A 235 -7.81 34.58 19.02
CA VAL A 235 -8.54 33.44 18.45
C VAL A 235 -9.71 33.91 17.56
N GLU A 236 -9.72 35.18 17.14
CA GLU A 236 -10.78 35.75 16.28
C GLU A 236 -10.77 35.22 14.82
N ASP A 237 -9.73 34.51 14.39
CA ASP A 237 -9.77 33.74 13.15
C ASP A 237 -10.60 32.46 13.34
N ASP A 238 -11.54 32.19 12.42
CA ASP A 238 -12.47 31.06 12.46
C ASP A 238 -11.77 29.77 12.94
N GLU A 239 -12.10 29.43 14.18
CA GLU A 239 -11.51 28.42 15.06
C GLU A 239 -11.34 27.02 14.42
N ARG A 240 -11.99 26.77 13.28
CA ARG A 240 -11.98 25.50 12.55
C ARG A 240 -10.88 25.40 11.50
N TRP A 241 -10.34 26.52 11.02
CA TRP A 241 -9.41 26.52 9.90
C TRP A 241 -7.96 26.75 10.33
N PRO A 242 -7.01 25.99 9.76
CA PRO A 242 -5.60 26.17 10.07
C PRO A 242 -5.06 27.50 9.51
N PRO A 243 -4.15 28.19 10.22
CA PRO A 243 -3.50 29.39 9.71
C PRO A 243 -2.75 29.10 8.40
N ARG A 244 -2.78 30.05 7.46
CA ARG A 244 -2.12 29.90 6.15
C ARG A 244 -0.62 29.60 6.26
N ALA A 245 0.06 30.16 7.25
CA ALA A 245 1.47 29.89 7.52
C ALA A 245 1.72 28.39 7.82
N VAL A 246 0.78 27.72 8.49
CA VAL A 246 0.86 26.28 8.79
C VAL A 246 0.67 25.45 7.52
N LEU A 247 -0.27 25.83 6.66
CA LEU A 247 -0.46 25.16 5.35
C LEU A 247 0.79 25.29 4.47
N SER A 248 1.34 26.50 4.37
CA SER A 248 2.60 26.75 3.66
C SER A 248 3.79 26.01 4.28
N ALA A 249 3.79 25.81 5.60
CA ALA A 249 4.82 25.03 6.27
C ALA A 249 4.77 23.55 5.87
N MET A 250 3.58 22.94 5.78
CA MET A 250 3.42 21.56 5.29
C MET A 250 4.00 21.40 3.88
N ASP A 251 3.68 22.32 2.98
CA ASP A 251 4.24 22.37 1.62
C ASP A 251 5.78 22.42 1.60
N VAL A 252 6.38 23.22 2.49
CA VAL A 252 7.85 23.33 2.62
C VAL A 252 8.45 22.02 3.11
N ILE A 253 7.82 21.38 4.10
CA ILE A 253 8.23 20.10 4.68
C ILE A 253 8.16 19.00 3.61
N ALA A 254 7.06 18.88 2.87
CA ALA A 254 6.89 17.86 1.83
C ALA A 254 7.98 17.98 0.76
N ARG A 255 8.23 19.21 0.26
CA ARG A 255 9.29 19.48 -0.72
C ARG A 255 10.70 19.26 -0.15
N ALA A 256 10.91 19.48 1.15
CA ALA A 256 12.18 19.15 1.80
C ALA A 256 12.39 17.63 1.89
N GLY A 257 11.33 16.88 2.18
CA GLY A 257 11.31 15.42 2.14
C GLY A 257 11.66 14.87 0.76
N ASP A 258 11.04 15.40 -0.30
CA ASP A 258 11.36 15.04 -1.70
C ASP A 258 12.83 15.29 -2.03
N ARG A 259 13.37 16.47 -1.69
CA ARG A 259 14.79 16.82 -1.93
C ARG A 259 15.76 15.94 -1.15
N ALA A 260 15.36 15.46 0.02
CA ALA A 260 16.17 14.56 0.84
C ALA A 260 16.12 13.10 0.36
N GLY A 261 15.27 12.76 -0.62
CA GLY A 261 15.02 11.37 -1.01
C GLY A 261 14.31 10.57 0.09
N SER A 262 13.63 11.23 1.02
CA SER A 262 12.84 10.60 2.07
C SER A 262 11.44 10.25 1.57
N HIS A 263 10.73 9.36 2.28
CA HIS A 263 9.39 8.93 1.93
C HIS A 263 8.51 8.92 3.19
N GLY A 264 7.31 9.48 3.10
CA GLY A 264 6.43 9.58 4.25
C GLY A 264 5.17 10.38 4.00
N PHE A 265 4.45 10.64 5.08
CA PHE A 265 3.23 11.44 5.11
C PHE A 265 3.17 12.30 6.37
N MET A 266 2.32 13.30 6.37
CA MET A 266 2.05 14.14 7.52
C MET A 266 0.56 14.38 7.68
N MET A 267 0.13 14.57 8.92
CA MET A 267 -1.23 14.92 9.30
C MET A 267 -1.19 16.21 10.11
N LEU A 268 -1.85 17.25 9.61
CA LEU A 268 -2.18 18.44 10.38
C LEU A 268 -3.48 18.20 11.14
N TRP A 269 -3.47 18.55 12.41
CA TRP A 269 -4.61 18.32 13.28
C TRP A 269 -4.76 19.39 14.35
N ARG A 270 -5.99 19.46 14.87
CA ARG A 270 -6.40 20.40 15.93
C ARG A 270 -6.59 19.66 17.24
N ASP A 271 -6.02 20.20 18.33
CA ASP A 271 -6.33 19.75 19.69
C ASP A 271 -7.67 20.35 20.15
N VAL A 272 -8.65 19.50 20.45
CA VAL A 272 -10.00 19.91 20.92
C VAL A 272 -10.03 20.17 22.42
N HIS A 273 -9.15 19.52 23.19
CA HIS A 273 -9.17 19.58 24.65
C HIS A 273 -8.07 20.46 25.24
N GLY A 274 -7.16 20.97 24.40
CA GLY A 274 -6.11 21.89 24.81
C GLY A 274 -5.11 21.24 25.78
N PHE A 275 -4.87 19.93 25.62
CA PHE A 275 -3.84 19.24 26.39
C PHE A 275 -2.43 19.62 25.94
N GLY A 276 -2.27 20.20 24.74
CA GLY A 276 -1.02 20.77 24.23
C GLY A 276 -0.87 22.29 24.46
N ARG A 277 0.38 22.78 24.29
CA ARG A 277 0.74 24.21 24.35
C ARG A 277 0.27 25.04 23.14
N GLY A 278 -0.19 24.37 22.09
CA GLY A 278 -0.64 24.96 20.84
C GLY A 278 -1.90 24.26 20.32
N ARG A 279 -2.74 25.02 19.62
CA ARG A 279 -4.00 24.52 19.03
C ARG A 279 -3.77 23.60 17.83
N TRP A 280 -2.68 23.83 17.10
CA TRP A 280 -2.33 23.14 15.87
C TRP A 280 -1.06 22.32 16.05
N CYS A 281 -1.05 21.13 15.46
CA CYS A 281 0.12 20.28 15.45
C CYS A 281 0.20 19.53 14.12
N ILE A 282 1.42 19.36 13.62
CA ILE A 282 1.72 18.52 12.46
C ILE A 282 2.38 17.26 12.98
N THR A 283 1.73 16.10 12.80
CA THR A 283 2.39 14.81 12.97
C THR A 283 3.07 14.46 11.65
N LEU A 284 4.37 14.23 11.67
CA LEU A 284 5.14 13.75 10.53
C LEU A 284 5.47 12.29 10.74
N THR A 285 5.25 11.46 9.73
CA THR A 285 5.55 10.03 9.73
C THR A 285 6.45 9.72 8.54
N ALA A 286 7.67 9.25 8.80
CA ALA A 286 8.59 8.82 7.76
C ALA A 286 8.74 7.30 7.79
N ILE A 287 9.03 6.71 6.63
CA ILE A 287 9.34 5.28 6.56
C ILE A 287 10.74 5.06 7.13
N ASP A 288 10.82 4.25 8.19
CA ASP A 288 12.08 3.78 8.74
C ASP A 288 12.59 2.56 7.93
N PRO A 289 13.69 2.71 7.16
CA PRO A 289 14.23 1.62 6.36
C PRO A 289 14.79 0.47 7.22
N TYR A 290 15.19 0.70 8.47
CA TYR A 290 15.72 -0.34 9.35
C TYR A 290 14.60 -1.24 9.88
N ALA A 291 13.47 -0.66 10.28
CA ALA A 291 12.26 -1.39 10.61
C ALA A 291 11.71 -2.17 9.41
N MET A 292 11.72 -1.56 8.22
CA MET A 292 11.34 -2.25 6.99
C MET A 292 12.23 -3.48 6.74
N TYR A 293 13.55 -3.32 6.81
CA TYR A 293 14.49 -4.43 6.62
C TYR A 293 14.30 -5.54 7.66
N ALA A 294 14.16 -5.17 8.94
CA ALA A 294 13.93 -6.15 10.01
C ALA A 294 12.66 -6.96 9.76
N TRP A 295 11.56 -6.29 9.40
CA TRP A 295 10.30 -6.95 9.09
C TRP A 295 10.42 -7.87 7.87
N CYS A 296 11.05 -7.40 6.77
CA CYS A 296 11.23 -8.19 5.56
C CYS A 296 12.08 -9.44 5.81
N ARG A 297 13.12 -9.33 6.64
CA ARG A 297 13.95 -10.48 7.01
C ARG A 297 13.18 -11.51 7.84
N ASP A 298 12.30 -11.06 8.73
CA ASP A 298 11.58 -11.94 9.66
C ASP A 298 10.30 -12.54 9.03
N HIS A 299 9.65 -11.84 8.09
CA HIS A 299 8.33 -12.20 7.54
C HIS A 299 8.24 -12.25 6.00
N GLY A 300 9.21 -11.67 5.30
CA GLY A 300 9.21 -11.55 3.85
C GLY A 300 9.71 -12.80 3.13
N LEU A 301 10.07 -12.62 1.86
CA LEU A 301 10.69 -13.68 1.06
C LEU A 301 12.09 -14.03 1.61
N PRO A 302 12.49 -15.31 1.60
CA PRO A 302 13.83 -15.72 2.02
C PRO A 302 14.91 -14.99 1.23
N GLN A 303 15.91 -14.46 1.93
CA GLN A 303 17.03 -13.75 1.33
C GLN A 303 18.34 -14.43 1.69
N ARG A 304 19.33 -14.35 0.78
CA ARG A 304 20.69 -14.75 1.09
C ARG A 304 21.27 -13.84 2.17
N GLU A 305 21.80 -14.43 3.23
CA GLU A 305 22.48 -13.66 4.28
C GLU A 305 23.79 -13.05 3.75
N SER A 306 23.96 -11.76 4.01
CA SER A 306 25.18 -10.99 3.70
C SER A 306 25.76 -10.39 4.98
N GLU A 307 27.05 -10.07 4.99
CA GLU A 307 27.69 -9.42 6.15
C GLU A 307 27.02 -8.08 6.50
N ALA A 308 26.66 -7.28 5.50
CA ALA A 308 25.92 -6.04 5.70
C ALA A 308 24.54 -6.29 6.32
N GLY A 309 23.81 -7.27 5.80
CA GLY A 309 22.51 -7.66 6.33
C GLY A 309 22.59 -8.21 7.77
N ALA A 310 23.62 -9.01 8.07
CA ALA A 310 23.88 -9.52 9.41
C ALA A 310 24.25 -8.38 10.38
N PHE A 311 25.07 -7.42 9.96
CA PHE A 311 25.40 -6.25 10.77
C PHE A 311 24.15 -5.45 11.16
N ILE A 312 23.29 -5.11 10.18
CA ILE A 312 22.06 -4.35 10.44
C ILE A 312 21.14 -5.13 11.38
N HIS A 313 20.93 -6.41 11.13
CA HIS A 313 20.04 -7.24 11.94
C HIS A 313 20.53 -7.39 13.38
N ASN A 314 21.84 -7.58 13.58
CA ASN A 314 22.44 -7.69 14.92
C ASN A 314 22.30 -6.41 15.75
N ARG A 315 22.12 -5.25 15.09
CA ARG A 315 21.90 -3.95 15.75
C ARG A 315 20.43 -3.54 15.84
N ARG A 316 19.48 -4.42 15.48
CA ARG A 316 18.04 -4.09 15.50
C ARG A 316 17.55 -3.51 16.83
N GLY A 317 18.08 -3.99 17.95
CA GLY A 317 17.70 -3.47 19.28
C GLY A 317 18.12 -2.02 19.52
N ASP A 318 19.18 -1.54 18.84
CA ASP A 318 19.63 -0.16 18.92
C ASP A 318 18.91 0.74 17.91
N LEU A 319 18.47 0.19 16.77
CA LEU A 319 17.99 0.93 15.61
C LEU A 319 16.47 1.10 15.59
N LEU A 320 15.72 0.10 16.04
CA LEU A 320 14.26 0.09 15.94
C LEU A 320 13.61 1.05 16.95
N GLY A 321 12.59 1.76 16.49
CA GLY A 321 11.75 2.63 17.33
C GLY A 321 12.32 4.04 17.56
N GLN A 322 13.45 4.39 16.95
CA GLN A 322 13.97 5.77 16.95
C GLN A 322 13.64 6.44 15.63
N THR A 323 13.02 7.63 15.68
CA THR A 323 12.84 8.41 14.45
C THR A 323 14.20 8.92 13.95
N PRO A 324 14.57 8.68 12.68
CA PRO A 324 15.83 9.20 12.13
C PRO A 324 15.94 10.72 12.22
N THR A 325 17.13 11.24 12.54
CA THR A 325 17.38 12.70 12.65
C THR A 325 16.97 13.48 11.39
N THR A 326 17.06 12.85 10.22
CA THR A 326 16.65 13.43 8.94
C THR A 326 15.19 13.88 8.93
N VAL A 327 14.29 13.23 9.67
CA VAL A 327 12.88 13.63 9.79
C VAL A 327 12.75 14.97 10.51
N TYR A 328 13.55 15.19 11.56
CA TYR A 328 13.62 16.46 12.27
C TYR A 328 14.19 17.57 11.38
N ASP A 329 15.21 17.26 10.57
CA ASP A 329 15.80 18.23 9.64
C ASP A 329 14.82 18.63 8.52
N ILE A 330 14.06 17.66 8.01
CA ILE A 330 12.95 17.91 7.05
C ILE A 330 11.90 18.84 7.67
N ALA A 331 11.48 18.58 8.91
CA ALA A 331 10.52 19.43 9.62
C ALA A 331 11.06 20.86 9.86
N LYS A 332 12.34 20.97 10.26
CA LYS A 332 13.01 22.26 10.52
C LYS A 332 13.12 23.16 9.29
N ALA A 333 13.01 22.61 8.08
CA ALA A 333 12.99 23.42 6.86
C ALA A 333 11.87 24.48 6.86
N ALA A 334 10.77 24.25 7.59
CA ALA A 334 9.67 25.21 7.71
C ALA A 334 9.79 26.19 8.89
N PHE A 335 10.80 26.06 9.76
CA PHE A 335 10.95 26.92 10.94
C PHE A 335 11.06 28.41 10.60
N PRO A 336 11.76 28.86 9.54
CA PRO A 336 11.80 30.27 9.18
C PRO A 336 10.42 30.90 8.95
N LEU A 337 9.42 30.12 8.55
CA LEU A 337 8.03 30.56 8.38
C LEU A 337 7.24 30.44 9.69
N LEU A 338 7.42 29.33 10.41
CA LEU A 338 6.66 29.05 11.63
C LEU A 338 7.06 29.95 12.78
N GLU A 339 8.36 30.22 12.95
CA GLU A 339 8.91 31.07 14.01
C GLU A 339 8.50 32.54 13.87
N GLU A 340 7.81 32.97 12.82
CA GLU A 340 7.23 34.32 12.77
C GLU A 340 6.03 34.45 13.74
N HIS A 341 5.23 33.39 13.86
CA HIS A 341 3.95 33.39 14.57
C HIS A 341 3.87 32.39 15.73
N PHE A 342 4.72 31.37 15.70
CA PHE A 342 4.70 30.25 16.64
C PHE A 342 6.06 30.04 17.30
N ASP A 343 6.05 29.30 18.41
CA ASP A 343 7.21 28.69 19.04
C ASP A 343 7.14 27.17 18.77
N PRO A 344 7.76 26.65 17.70
CA PRO A 344 7.60 25.26 17.28
C PRO A 344 8.34 24.30 18.22
N GLU A 345 7.65 23.27 18.73
CA GLU A 345 8.21 22.29 19.66
C GLU A 345 8.03 20.85 19.14
N PHE A 346 9.11 20.07 19.12
CA PHE A 346 9.04 18.65 18.81
C PHE A 346 8.66 17.82 20.03
N CYS A 347 7.73 16.88 19.85
CA CYS A 347 7.27 15.97 20.89
C CYS A 347 6.88 14.60 20.32
N GLY A 348 6.66 13.64 21.22
CA GLY A 348 6.00 12.38 20.89
C GLY A 348 6.70 11.54 19.82
N ASP A 349 7.98 11.24 19.98
CA ASP A 349 8.73 10.36 19.08
C ASP A 349 8.33 8.90 19.30
N PHE A 350 7.31 8.43 18.56
CA PHE A 350 6.74 7.09 18.67
C PHE A 350 6.11 6.66 17.34
N GLN A 351 5.80 5.37 17.20
CA GLN A 351 5.16 4.82 16.01
C GLN A 351 3.74 5.37 15.80
N TRP A 352 3.35 5.53 14.53
CA TRP A 352 2.04 6.05 14.10
C TRP A 352 0.86 5.34 14.77
N HIS A 353 0.90 4.00 14.85
CA HIS A 353 -0.19 3.22 15.41
C HIS A 353 -0.40 3.49 16.91
N LEU A 354 0.65 3.82 17.67
CA LEU A 354 0.53 4.19 19.09
C LEU A 354 -0.07 5.60 19.24
N LYS A 355 0.30 6.53 18.34
CA LYS A 355 -0.23 7.89 18.33
C LYS A 355 -1.73 7.93 18.04
N THR A 356 -2.19 7.22 17.02
CA THR A 356 -3.61 7.19 16.63
C THR A 356 -4.52 6.75 17.77
N ARG A 357 -4.09 5.80 18.62
CA ARG A 357 -4.82 5.41 19.84
C ARG A 357 -5.03 6.58 20.80
N GLN A 358 -4.02 7.41 21.00
CA GLN A 358 -4.11 8.58 21.88
C GLN A 358 -4.90 9.73 21.23
N TYR A 359 -4.85 9.84 19.90
CA TYR A 359 -5.47 10.91 19.14
C TYR A 359 -6.99 10.83 19.10
N ARG A 360 -7.57 9.62 19.10
CA ARG A 360 -9.02 9.39 19.09
C ARG A 360 -9.79 10.16 20.16
N HIS A 361 -9.14 10.51 21.27
CA HIS A 361 -9.76 11.19 22.40
C HIS A 361 -9.58 12.70 22.43
N ARG A 362 -8.74 13.29 21.58
CA ARG A 362 -8.43 14.74 21.68
C ARG A 362 -8.15 15.45 20.35
N VAL A 363 -7.90 14.70 19.27
CA VAL A 363 -7.37 15.22 18.02
C VAL A 363 -8.42 15.13 16.91
N VAL A 364 -8.64 16.23 16.19
CA VAL A 364 -9.40 16.25 14.93
C VAL A 364 -8.44 16.37 13.75
N PRO A 365 -8.32 15.35 12.88
CA PRO A 365 -7.56 15.45 11.63
C PRO A 365 -8.15 16.55 10.74
N THR A 366 -7.30 17.39 10.15
CA THR A 366 -7.76 18.51 9.32
C THR A 366 -7.18 18.51 7.91
N ARG A 367 -5.95 18.01 7.74
CA ARG A 367 -5.29 17.93 6.44
C ARG A 367 -4.19 16.87 6.45
N PHE A 368 -3.99 16.24 5.30
CA PHE A 368 -2.86 15.35 5.03
C PHE A 368 -1.94 15.93 3.97
N ASP A 369 -0.69 15.48 3.95
CA ASP A 369 0.17 15.58 2.77
C ASP A 369 1.18 14.43 2.73
N PHE A 370 1.74 14.14 1.56
CA PHE A 370 2.61 12.99 1.30
C PHE A 370 3.81 13.41 0.45
N TRP A 371 4.97 12.81 0.70
CA TRP A 371 6.20 13.08 -0.07
C TRP A 371 6.91 11.78 -0.48
N GLY A 372 7.85 11.91 -1.40
CA GLY A 372 8.58 10.80 -2.00
C GLY A 372 7.67 9.84 -2.76
N SER A 373 7.98 8.55 -2.70
CA SER A 373 7.20 7.51 -3.38
C SER A 373 5.75 7.41 -2.88
N LEU A 374 5.51 7.75 -1.61
CA LEU A 374 4.16 7.81 -1.03
C LEU A 374 3.37 9.00 -1.61
N GLY A 375 4.03 10.14 -1.77
CA GLY A 375 3.47 11.29 -2.46
C GLY A 375 3.09 10.98 -3.90
N GLN A 376 3.95 10.26 -4.63
CA GLN A 376 3.64 9.85 -6.00
C GLN A 376 2.45 8.89 -6.04
N HIS A 377 2.44 7.87 -5.18
CA HIS A 377 1.32 6.93 -5.10
C HIS A 377 0.00 7.63 -4.77
N ALA A 378 -0.03 8.54 -3.79
CA ALA A 378 -1.24 9.27 -3.41
C ALA A 378 -1.81 10.11 -4.58
N ARG A 379 -0.93 10.76 -5.36
CA ARG A 379 -1.31 11.51 -6.56
C ARG A 379 -1.82 10.60 -7.67
N ASP A 380 -1.09 9.52 -7.97
CA ASP A 380 -1.48 8.53 -8.99
C ASP A 380 -2.86 7.94 -8.66
N PHE A 381 -3.07 7.60 -7.39
CA PHE A 381 -4.32 7.04 -6.89
C PHE A 381 -5.50 8.00 -7.08
N VAL A 382 -5.39 9.25 -6.62
CA VAL A 382 -6.48 10.23 -6.72
C VAL A 382 -6.76 10.68 -8.15
N CYS A 383 -5.73 10.69 -9.01
CA CYS A 383 -5.85 11.04 -10.43
C CYS A 383 -6.43 9.91 -11.28
N ASN A 384 -6.37 8.66 -10.81
CA ASN A 384 -6.88 7.51 -11.54
C ASN A 384 -8.42 7.57 -11.71
N SER A 385 -8.89 7.31 -12.93
CA SER A 385 -10.31 7.40 -13.28
C SER A 385 -11.15 6.33 -12.56
N ALA A 386 -10.66 5.10 -12.45
CA ALA A 386 -11.34 4.03 -11.73
C ALA A 386 -11.54 4.38 -10.25
N VAL A 387 -10.56 5.03 -9.62
CA VAL A 387 -10.70 5.53 -8.25
C VAL A 387 -11.80 6.58 -8.15
N ARG A 388 -11.79 7.58 -9.04
CA ARG A 388 -12.75 8.70 -9.01
C ARG A 388 -14.16 8.34 -9.43
N GLN A 389 -14.34 7.25 -10.18
CA GLN A 389 -15.64 6.85 -10.74
C GLN A 389 -16.25 5.66 -10.00
N ASN A 390 -15.44 4.68 -9.60
CA ASN A 390 -15.92 3.37 -9.13
C ASN A 390 -15.55 3.08 -7.67
N TYR A 391 -14.29 3.32 -7.25
CA TYR A 391 -13.83 2.94 -5.91
C TYR A 391 -14.18 3.97 -4.83
N MET A 392 -13.78 5.24 -5.03
CA MET A 392 -14.07 6.37 -4.13
C MET A 392 -14.76 7.49 -4.91
N PRO A 393 -16.00 7.29 -5.40
CA PRO A 393 -16.70 8.25 -6.28
C PRO A 393 -16.88 9.64 -5.65
N PHE A 394 -16.89 9.74 -4.32
CA PHE A 394 -16.94 11.02 -3.61
C PHE A 394 -15.69 11.90 -3.85
N VAL A 395 -14.53 11.31 -4.17
CA VAL A 395 -13.32 12.06 -4.57
C VAL A 395 -13.58 12.83 -5.85
N GLY A 396 -14.17 12.16 -6.84
CA GLY A 396 -14.55 12.77 -8.12
C GLY A 396 -15.62 13.84 -7.96
N ARG A 397 -16.70 13.51 -7.25
CA ARG A 397 -17.91 14.35 -7.12
C ARG A 397 -17.69 15.59 -6.26
N SER A 398 -16.98 15.44 -5.14
CA SER A 398 -16.71 16.53 -4.20
C SER A 398 -15.40 17.25 -4.48
N GLN A 399 -14.71 16.90 -5.57
CA GLN A 399 -13.42 17.50 -5.96
C GLN A 399 -12.35 17.40 -4.85
N LEU A 400 -12.36 16.29 -4.10
CA LEU A 400 -11.36 16.05 -3.07
C LEU A 400 -10.03 15.61 -3.68
N ASP A 401 -8.96 15.81 -2.93
CA ASP A 401 -7.62 15.32 -3.24
C ASP A 401 -7.04 14.52 -2.06
N TRP A 402 -5.78 14.10 -2.17
CA TRP A 402 -5.11 13.30 -1.14
C TRP A 402 -4.92 14.05 0.19
N THR A 403 -5.15 15.37 0.21
CA THR A 403 -4.97 16.21 1.39
C THR A 403 -6.20 16.26 2.28
N ASP A 404 -7.36 15.83 1.76
CA ASP A 404 -8.58 15.70 2.55
C ASP A 404 -8.49 14.50 3.52
N PRO A 405 -8.87 14.65 4.80
CA PRO A 405 -8.82 13.56 5.78
C PRO A 405 -9.53 12.27 5.36
N ALA A 406 -10.66 12.35 4.64
CA ALA A 406 -11.40 11.17 4.18
C ALA A 406 -10.57 10.33 3.18
N VAL A 407 -9.74 10.99 2.39
CA VAL A 407 -8.86 10.36 1.40
C VAL A 407 -7.53 9.97 2.04
N GLY A 408 -6.87 10.91 2.70
CA GLY A 408 -5.56 10.72 3.32
C GLY A 408 -5.54 9.61 4.37
N MET A 409 -6.54 9.54 5.26
CA MET A 409 -6.62 8.45 6.24
C MET A 409 -6.90 7.10 5.59
N THR A 410 -7.72 7.06 4.54
CA THR A 410 -7.97 5.81 3.80
C THR A 410 -6.67 5.30 3.17
N LEU A 411 -5.88 6.17 2.54
CA LEU A 411 -4.57 5.84 1.98
C LEU A 411 -3.60 5.35 3.07
N VAL A 412 -3.42 6.10 4.15
CA VAL A 412 -2.51 5.72 5.26
C VAL A 412 -2.91 4.40 5.90
N ALA A 413 -4.20 4.20 6.15
CA ALA A 413 -4.70 2.96 6.73
C ALA A 413 -4.54 1.77 5.78
N ASN A 414 -4.80 1.94 4.48
CA ASN A 414 -4.57 0.89 3.50
C ASN A 414 -3.09 0.53 3.35
N LEU A 415 -2.20 1.53 3.40
CA LEU A 415 -0.76 1.33 3.36
C LEU A 415 -0.22 0.55 4.57
N SER A 416 -0.87 0.64 5.73
CA SER A 416 -0.33 0.11 7.00
C SER A 416 -1.08 -1.11 7.53
N LEU A 417 -2.41 -1.07 7.50
CA LEU A 417 -3.30 -2.11 8.02
C LEU A 417 -3.83 -3.04 6.92
N GLY A 418 -3.53 -2.75 5.64
CA GLY A 418 -4.11 -3.44 4.47
C GLY A 418 -5.52 -2.94 4.15
N VAL A 419 -6.22 -3.58 3.21
CA VAL A 419 -7.63 -3.26 2.90
C VAL A 419 -8.58 -4.12 3.75
N PRO A 420 -9.72 -3.58 4.24
CA PRO A 420 -10.78 -4.40 4.82
C PRO A 420 -11.24 -5.50 3.85
N PHE A 421 -11.72 -6.63 4.37
CA PHE A 421 -12.21 -7.75 3.54
C PHE A 421 -11.21 -8.17 2.45
N SER A 422 -9.96 -8.41 2.84
CA SER A 422 -8.87 -8.70 1.90
C SER A 422 -9.23 -9.83 0.93
N GLY A 423 -9.10 -9.55 -0.38
CA GLY A 423 -9.47 -10.46 -1.46
C GLY A 423 -10.96 -10.44 -1.82
N GLY A 424 -11.79 -9.62 -1.15
CA GLY A 424 -13.23 -9.54 -1.36
C GLY A 424 -14.03 -10.62 -0.63
N VAL A 425 -13.44 -11.30 0.35
CA VAL A 425 -14.09 -12.36 1.15
C VAL A 425 -14.30 -11.90 2.60
N ILE A 426 -15.27 -12.51 3.30
CA ILE A 426 -15.57 -12.16 4.70
C ILE A 426 -15.22 -13.33 5.61
N LYS A 427 -14.24 -13.14 6.50
CA LYS A 427 -13.94 -14.04 7.62
C LYS A 427 -14.76 -13.69 8.87
N CYS A 428 -14.78 -14.58 9.86
CA CYS A 428 -15.38 -14.30 11.16
C CYS A 428 -14.71 -13.08 11.82
N SER A 429 -13.38 -12.96 11.70
CA SER A 429 -12.61 -11.80 12.16
C SER A 429 -12.98 -10.51 11.42
N ASP A 430 -13.12 -10.56 10.10
CA ASP A 430 -13.53 -9.40 9.30
C ASP A 430 -14.94 -8.91 9.69
N ALA A 431 -15.88 -9.85 9.85
CA ALA A 431 -17.24 -9.54 10.29
C ALA A 431 -17.27 -8.90 11.69
N PHE A 432 -16.51 -9.44 12.64
CA PHE A 432 -16.36 -8.86 13.98
C PHE A 432 -15.80 -7.44 13.93
N LEU A 433 -14.72 -7.21 13.17
CA LEU A 433 -14.10 -5.90 13.05
C LEU A 433 -15.02 -4.88 12.38
N ALA A 434 -15.73 -5.28 11.32
CA ALA A 434 -16.73 -4.43 10.66
C ALA A 434 -17.86 -4.04 11.63
N GLY A 435 -18.39 -5.01 12.39
CA GLY A 435 -19.39 -4.77 13.42
C GLY A 435 -18.87 -3.79 14.47
N ARG A 436 -17.67 -4.02 15.01
CA ARG A 436 -17.03 -3.13 15.98
C ARG A 436 -16.90 -1.70 15.47
N VAL A 437 -16.37 -1.51 14.25
CA VAL A 437 -16.17 -0.18 13.65
C VAL A 437 -17.49 0.57 13.47
N LEU A 438 -18.54 -0.10 12.95
CA LEU A 438 -19.86 0.52 12.82
C LEU A 438 -20.50 0.80 14.19
N GLY A 439 -20.28 -0.09 15.17
CA GLY A 439 -20.75 0.11 16.55
C GLY A 439 -20.06 1.30 17.23
N GLU A 440 -18.74 1.47 17.02
CA GLU A 440 -17.99 2.62 17.53
C GLU A 440 -18.52 3.93 16.95
N LEU A 441 -18.79 3.98 15.63
CA LEU A 441 -19.42 5.14 15.01
C LEU A 441 -20.84 5.37 15.53
N ALA A 442 -21.64 4.32 15.71
CA ALA A 442 -23.00 4.45 16.25
C ALA A 442 -22.99 5.06 17.66
N VAL A 443 -22.12 4.57 18.55
CA VAL A 443 -21.98 5.11 19.91
C VAL A 443 -21.47 6.55 19.88
N ALA A 444 -20.47 6.87 19.06
CA ALA A 444 -19.95 8.23 18.94
C ALA A 444 -21.02 9.18 18.38
N ALA A 445 -21.71 8.81 17.30
CA ALA A 445 -22.76 9.60 16.67
C ALA A 445 -23.96 9.84 17.59
N PHE A 446 -24.40 8.83 18.35
CA PHE A 446 -25.47 8.99 19.33
C PHE A 446 -25.13 10.04 20.40
N ASN A 447 -23.92 9.96 20.95
CA ASN A 447 -23.48 10.89 21.98
C ASN A 447 -23.18 12.29 21.43
N ALA A 448 -22.95 12.43 20.12
CA ALA A 448 -22.64 13.69 19.44
C ALA A 448 -23.87 14.37 18.83
N SER A 449 -25.06 13.81 19.07
CA SER A 449 -26.30 14.40 18.58
C SER A 449 -26.47 15.83 19.13
N PRO A 450 -27.03 16.78 18.35
CA PRO A 450 -27.05 18.21 18.72
C PRO A 450 -27.75 18.53 20.05
N ASP A 451 -28.60 17.63 20.55
CA ASP A 451 -29.32 17.70 21.82
C ASP A 451 -28.49 17.26 23.03
N LYS A 452 -27.26 16.75 22.83
CA LYS A 452 -26.38 16.25 23.88
C LYS A 452 -25.41 17.32 24.39
N GLU A 453 -25.38 17.51 25.70
CA GLU A 453 -24.53 18.49 26.40
C GLU A 453 -23.02 18.36 26.11
N HIS A 454 -22.56 17.15 25.74
CA HIS A 454 -21.15 16.83 25.55
C HIS A 454 -20.71 16.69 24.08
N ALA A 455 -21.57 17.02 23.11
CA ALA A 455 -21.32 16.77 21.69
C ALA A 455 -19.98 17.35 21.18
N ALA A 456 -19.63 18.56 21.60
CA ALA A 456 -18.36 19.20 21.21
C ALA A 456 -17.12 18.50 21.80
N LYS A 457 -17.23 17.86 22.97
CA LYS A 457 -16.09 17.18 23.59
C LYS A 457 -15.76 15.84 22.93
N ILE A 458 -16.73 15.23 22.26
CA ILE A 458 -16.52 13.92 21.63
C ILE A 458 -16.34 14.02 20.12
N GLU A 459 -16.20 15.24 19.59
CA GLU A 459 -15.89 15.51 18.19
C GLU A 459 -14.70 14.66 17.69
N PRO A 460 -13.54 14.57 18.40
CA PRO A 460 -12.45 13.68 17.99
C PRO A 460 -12.91 12.24 17.77
N MET A 461 -13.65 11.68 18.73
CA MET A 461 -14.10 10.29 18.67
C MET A 461 -15.00 10.03 17.46
N VAL A 462 -15.88 10.99 17.14
CA VAL A 462 -16.76 10.92 15.98
C VAL A 462 -15.97 10.96 14.68
N GLU A 463 -15.04 11.91 14.54
CA GLU A 463 -14.25 12.07 13.32
C GLU A 463 -13.40 10.83 13.03
N TRP A 464 -12.69 10.30 14.04
CA TRP A 464 -11.91 9.09 13.87
C TRP A 464 -12.79 7.87 13.55
N ALA A 465 -13.93 7.70 14.23
CA ALA A 465 -14.84 6.59 13.96
C ALA A 465 -15.49 6.71 12.56
N GLN A 466 -15.77 7.93 12.10
CA GLN A 466 -16.31 8.20 10.77
C GLN A 466 -15.29 7.85 9.68
N LEU A 467 -14.02 8.23 9.85
CA LEU A 467 -12.94 7.91 8.92
C LEU A 467 -12.67 6.40 8.86
N GLU A 468 -12.69 5.72 10.01
CA GLU A 468 -12.52 4.28 10.07
C GLU A 468 -13.70 3.54 9.43
N ALA A 469 -14.94 3.95 9.71
CA ALA A 469 -16.14 3.38 9.09
C ALA A 469 -16.20 3.64 7.58
N LEU A 470 -15.75 4.82 7.12
CA LEU A 470 -15.69 5.14 5.69
C LEU A 470 -14.80 4.14 4.94
N ARG A 471 -13.65 3.77 5.50
CA ARG A 471 -12.75 2.77 4.90
C ARG A 471 -13.44 1.41 4.73
N TYR A 472 -14.22 0.95 5.70
CA TYR A 472 -15.01 -0.28 5.55
C TYR A 472 -16.16 -0.12 4.55
N ALA A 473 -16.84 1.03 4.56
CA ALA A 473 -17.93 1.32 3.64
C ALA A 473 -17.47 1.33 2.17
N ILE A 474 -16.25 1.81 1.89
CA ILE A 474 -15.66 1.76 0.53
C ILE A 474 -15.55 0.31 0.04
N GLU A 475 -15.00 -0.60 0.87
CA GLU A 475 -14.87 -2.01 0.48
C GLU A 475 -16.22 -2.74 0.41
N MET A 476 -17.13 -2.49 1.36
CA MET A 476 -18.51 -3.01 1.29
C MET A 476 -19.21 -2.59 0.01
N LYS A 477 -19.00 -1.34 -0.43
CA LYS A 477 -19.53 -0.86 -1.70
C LYS A 477 -18.92 -1.61 -2.88
N GLN A 478 -17.61 -1.86 -2.89
CA GLN A 478 -16.99 -2.67 -3.94
C GLN A 478 -17.57 -4.07 -4.00
N MET A 479 -17.75 -4.73 -2.85
CA MET A 479 -18.40 -6.04 -2.77
C MET A 479 -19.82 -5.99 -3.33
N TYR A 480 -20.64 -5.02 -2.90
CA TYR A 480 -21.98 -4.82 -3.45
C TYR A 480 -21.99 -4.64 -4.98
N ASP A 481 -21.10 -3.81 -5.52
CA ASP A 481 -21.09 -3.48 -6.95
C ASP A 481 -20.73 -4.70 -7.84
N ILE A 482 -19.95 -5.66 -7.30
CA ILE A 482 -19.50 -6.86 -8.03
C ILE A 482 -20.34 -8.12 -7.75
N THR A 483 -21.07 -8.18 -6.64
CA THR A 483 -21.84 -9.37 -6.24
C THR A 483 -23.17 -9.47 -6.99
N GLU A 484 -23.60 -10.69 -7.33
CA GLU A 484 -24.87 -10.95 -8.03
C GLU A 484 -26.06 -11.09 -7.07
N GLU A 485 -25.87 -11.73 -5.92
CA GLU A 485 -26.95 -12.05 -4.99
C GLU A 485 -27.33 -10.91 -4.01
N VAL A 486 -26.45 -9.91 -3.83
CA VAL A 486 -26.70 -8.75 -2.98
C VAL A 486 -27.35 -7.66 -3.84
N VAL A 487 -28.68 -7.63 -3.83
CA VAL A 487 -29.48 -6.75 -4.71
C VAL A 487 -29.99 -5.48 -4.03
N THR A 488 -30.05 -5.48 -2.69
CA THR A 488 -30.49 -4.31 -1.92
C THR A 488 -29.39 -3.26 -1.97
N PRO A 489 -29.68 -2.02 -2.42
CA PRO A 489 -28.68 -0.97 -2.48
C PRO A 489 -28.06 -0.67 -1.10
N MET A 490 -26.74 -0.56 -1.06
CA MET A 490 -26.01 -0.22 0.17
C MET A 490 -26.39 1.19 0.66
N PRO A 491 -26.79 1.36 1.94
CA PRO A 491 -27.03 2.67 2.54
C PRO A 491 -25.75 3.52 2.65
N HIS A 492 -25.89 4.83 2.49
CA HIS A 492 -24.78 5.79 2.59
C HIS A 492 -24.54 6.23 4.04
N LEU A 493 -23.28 6.37 4.43
CA LEU A 493 -22.90 7.08 5.66
C LEU A 493 -23.11 8.59 5.51
N SER A 494 -23.64 9.24 6.54
CA SER A 494 -23.88 10.68 6.56
C SER A 494 -22.88 11.42 7.45
N ASN A 495 -22.25 12.47 6.90
CA ASN A 495 -21.47 13.42 7.70
C ASN A 495 -22.35 14.48 8.39
N GLU A 496 -23.66 14.54 8.11
CA GLU A 496 -24.58 15.45 8.78
C GLU A 496 -24.85 14.97 10.22
N PRO A 497 -24.56 15.77 11.27
CA PRO A 497 -24.68 15.34 12.66
C PRO A 497 -26.06 14.80 13.06
N SER A 498 -27.13 15.35 12.48
CA SER A 498 -28.52 14.96 12.73
C SER A 498 -28.89 13.59 12.17
N LYS A 499 -28.24 13.14 11.08
CA LYS A 499 -28.53 11.90 10.36
C LYS A 499 -27.49 10.81 10.54
N ARG A 500 -26.33 11.16 11.12
CA ARG A 500 -25.18 10.25 11.23
C ARG A 500 -25.55 8.96 11.95
N PHE A 501 -26.25 9.06 13.09
CA PHE A 501 -26.66 7.89 13.87
C PHE A 501 -27.63 6.96 13.10
N GLU A 502 -28.66 7.53 12.46
CA GLU A 502 -29.58 6.75 11.62
C GLU A 502 -28.85 6.09 10.43
N SER A 503 -27.95 6.82 9.78
CA SER A 503 -27.22 6.31 8.61
C SER A 503 -26.33 5.11 8.94
N VAL A 504 -25.66 5.10 10.10
CA VAL A 504 -24.84 3.96 10.53
C VAL A 504 -25.70 2.77 10.97
N GLN A 505 -26.86 3.02 11.59
CA GLN A 505 -27.81 1.95 11.91
C GLN A 505 -28.34 1.27 10.64
N ASN A 506 -28.70 2.05 9.62
CA ASN A 506 -29.17 1.53 8.34
C ASN A 506 -28.08 0.70 7.65
N LEU A 507 -26.83 1.16 7.66
CA LEU A 507 -25.72 0.39 7.10
C LEU A 507 -25.47 -0.90 7.88
N ALA A 508 -25.46 -0.86 9.21
CA ALA A 508 -25.28 -2.06 10.03
C ALA A 508 -26.39 -3.10 9.82
N GLN A 509 -27.64 -2.63 9.64
CA GLN A 509 -28.77 -3.48 9.28
C GLN A 509 -28.57 -4.12 7.91
N TRP A 510 -28.18 -3.35 6.89
CA TRP A 510 -27.89 -3.87 5.55
C TRP A 510 -26.76 -4.92 5.55
N VAL A 511 -25.69 -4.70 6.33
CA VAL A 511 -24.63 -5.71 6.47
C VAL A 511 -25.21 -7.02 7.02
N SER A 512 -26.10 -6.91 8.00
CA SER A 512 -26.69 -8.07 8.68
C SER A 512 -27.75 -8.80 7.84
N GLU A 513 -28.56 -8.07 7.08
CA GLU A 513 -29.69 -8.62 6.34
C GLU A 513 -29.30 -9.05 4.92
N ASP A 514 -28.42 -8.30 4.26
CA ASP A 514 -28.11 -8.44 2.84
C ASP A 514 -26.69 -8.95 2.58
N LEU A 515 -25.65 -8.29 3.11
CA LEU A 515 -24.26 -8.64 2.80
C LEU A 515 -23.85 -9.98 3.40
N VAL A 516 -24.00 -10.14 4.73
CA VAL A 516 -23.73 -11.40 5.42
C VAL A 516 -24.97 -12.28 5.42
N SER A 517 -26.13 -11.72 5.77
CA SER A 517 -27.44 -12.40 5.83
C SER A 517 -27.50 -13.61 6.79
N GLN A 518 -28.72 -14.11 7.01
CA GLN A 518 -28.95 -15.33 7.81
C GLN A 518 -28.32 -16.61 7.22
N ARG A 519 -27.80 -16.57 5.98
CA ARG A 519 -27.10 -17.70 5.36
C ARG A 519 -25.76 -18.00 6.04
N HIS A 520 -25.17 -17.00 6.70
CA HIS A 520 -23.85 -17.10 7.33
C HIS A 520 -23.92 -16.79 8.85
N PRO A 521 -24.59 -17.65 9.65
CA PRO A 521 -24.92 -17.34 11.05
C PRO A 521 -23.72 -17.13 11.97
N PHE A 522 -22.56 -17.74 11.69
CA PHE A 522 -21.33 -17.53 12.46
C PHE A 522 -20.74 -16.14 12.22
N HIS A 523 -20.71 -15.68 10.96
CA HIS A 523 -20.25 -14.35 10.59
C HIS A 523 -21.21 -13.29 11.14
N GLN A 524 -22.52 -13.54 11.06
CA GLN A 524 -23.53 -12.68 11.67
C GLN A 524 -23.33 -12.54 13.18
N ALA A 525 -23.13 -13.66 13.89
CA ALA A 525 -22.88 -13.62 15.34
C ALA A 525 -21.60 -12.86 15.70
N CYS A 526 -20.54 -12.98 14.89
CA CYS A 526 -19.31 -12.19 15.04
C CYS A 526 -19.56 -10.69 14.81
N PHE A 527 -20.30 -10.35 13.75
CA PHE A 527 -20.69 -8.96 13.45
C PHE A 527 -21.51 -8.36 14.59
N ASP A 528 -22.56 -9.05 15.04
CA ASP A 528 -23.44 -8.62 16.13
C ASP A 528 -22.69 -8.44 17.45
N LEU A 529 -21.77 -9.37 17.76
CA LEU A 529 -20.90 -9.29 18.93
C LEU A 529 -20.07 -8.00 18.89
N GLY A 530 -19.43 -7.72 17.75
CA GLY A 530 -18.62 -6.51 17.55
C GLY A 530 -19.47 -5.24 17.63
N TYR A 531 -20.62 -5.21 16.95
CA TYR A 531 -21.50 -4.04 16.88
C TYR A 531 -22.09 -3.67 18.24
N CYS A 532 -22.71 -4.65 18.92
CA CYS A 532 -23.39 -4.43 20.20
C CYS A 532 -22.43 -4.16 21.36
N ASN A 533 -21.19 -4.67 21.28
CA ASN A 533 -20.21 -4.57 22.36
C ASN A 533 -18.96 -3.75 21.96
N SER A 534 -19.10 -2.90 20.94
CA SER A 534 -18.02 -2.06 20.41
C SER A 534 -17.28 -1.26 21.48
N SER A 535 -18.02 -0.64 22.40
CA SER A 535 -17.44 0.13 23.52
C SER A 535 -16.62 -0.75 24.48
N LEU A 536 -17.06 -1.98 24.75
CA LEU A 536 -16.34 -2.91 25.62
C LEU A 536 -15.00 -3.32 25.00
N PHE A 537 -15.01 -3.71 23.72
CA PHE A 537 -13.79 -4.12 23.02
C PHE A 537 -12.83 -2.94 22.81
N LYS A 538 -13.35 -1.76 22.48
CA LYS A 538 -12.54 -0.54 22.34
C LYS A 538 -11.81 -0.16 23.63
N LEU A 539 -12.52 -0.09 24.76
CA LEU A 539 -11.91 0.29 26.05
C LEU A 539 -10.80 -0.69 26.46
N ARG A 540 -10.98 -1.98 26.14
CA ARG A 540 -9.95 -3.01 26.38
C ARG A 540 -8.75 -2.85 25.46
N GLU A 541 -8.96 -2.57 24.18
CA GLU A 541 -7.87 -2.29 23.23
C GLU A 541 -7.03 -1.08 23.71
N GLU A 542 -7.67 -0.10 24.32
CA GLU A 542 -7.04 1.09 24.89
C GLU A 542 -6.40 0.85 26.28
N GLY A 543 -6.50 -0.36 26.84
CA GLY A 543 -5.96 -0.70 28.15
C GLY A 543 -6.68 -0.04 29.34
N SER A 544 -7.90 0.44 29.13
CA SER A 544 -8.73 1.08 30.16
C SER A 544 -9.49 0.05 30.97
N ILE A 545 -9.59 0.25 32.30
CA ILE A 545 -10.42 -0.59 33.17
C ILE A 545 -11.88 -0.26 32.87
N SER A 546 -12.57 -1.16 32.17
CA SER A 546 -13.99 -1.04 31.85
C SER A 546 -14.84 -1.22 33.10
N HIS A 547 -15.76 -0.28 33.37
CA HIS A 547 -16.89 -0.52 34.28
C HIS A 547 -18.07 -1.24 33.60
N ILE A 548 -17.95 -1.53 32.30
CA ILE A 548 -18.95 -2.28 31.54
C ILE A 548 -18.76 -3.77 31.86
N GLU A 549 -19.79 -4.35 32.46
CA GLU A 549 -19.88 -5.78 32.77
C GLU A 549 -19.76 -6.63 31.50
N PRO A 550 -18.83 -7.61 31.45
CA PRO A 550 -18.61 -8.46 30.27
C PRO A 550 -19.74 -9.47 30.01
N ASN A 551 -20.69 -9.61 30.93
CA ASN A 551 -21.60 -10.76 31.02
C ASN A 551 -22.41 -11.02 29.73
N GLU A 552 -22.90 -9.98 29.06
CA GLU A 552 -23.65 -10.15 27.80
C GLU A 552 -22.74 -10.57 26.64
N ALA A 553 -21.58 -9.93 26.47
CA ALA A 553 -20.60 -10.32 25.47
C ALA A 553 -20.12 -11.76 25.70
N ALA A 554 -19.83 -12.12 26.95
CA ALA A 554 -19.40 -13.47 27.31
C ALA A 554 -20.48 -14.53 27.04
N LYS A 555 -21.77 -14.22 27.27
CA LYS A 555 -22.88 -15.11 26.88
C LYS A 555 -22.94 -15.36 25.37
N LEU A 556 -22.76 -14.31 24.57
CA LEU A 556 -22.71 -14.41 23.11
C LEU A 556 -21.49 -15.23 22.66
N ILE A 557 -20.31 -14.97 23.21
CA ILE A 557 -19.08 -15.72 22.93
C ILE A 557 -19.26 -17.21 23.26
N ARG A 558 -19.81 -17.54 24.45
CA ARG A 558 -20.08 -18.94 24.81
C ARG A 558 -21.03 -19.62 23.83
N SER A 559 -22.12 -18.94 23.47
CA SER A 559 -23.10 -19.48 22.52
C SER A 559 -22.46 -19.75 21.15
N LEU A 560 -21.62 -18.83 20.68
CA LEU A 560 -20.85 -18.97 19.45
C LEU A 560 -19.85 -20.14 19.54
N LEU A 561 -19.09 -20.24 20.62
CA LEU A 561 -18.11 -21.30 20.85
C LEU A 561 -18.75 -22.69 20.87
N VAL A 562 -19.92 -22.87 21.50
CA VAL A 562 -20.65 -24.14 21.47
C VAL A 562 -20.93 -24.56 20.02
N ALA A 563 -21.43 -23.64 19.19
CA ALA A 563 -21.75 -23.93 17.80
C ALA A 563 -20.50 -24.17 16.92
N VAL A 564 -19.40 -23.47 17.20
CA VAL A 564 -18.13 -23.60 16.47
C VAL A 564 -17.42 -24.90 16.82
N LEU A 565 -17.35 -25.27 18.11
CA LEU A 565 -16.69 -26.50 18.55
C LEU A 565 -17.38 -27.75 18.01
N ALA A 566 -18.71 -27.72 17.86
CA ALA A 566 -19.46 -28.78 17.17
C ALA A 566 -19.07 -28.95 15.69
N LYS A 567 -18.39 -27.97 15.09
CA LYS A 567 -17.84 -28.01 13.72
C LYS A 567 -16.32 -28.16 13.69
N ALA A 568 -15.65 -28.22 14.83
CA ALA A 568 -14.19 -28.32 14.90
C ALA A 568 -13.69 -29.65 14.33
N GLU A 569 -14.41 -30.75 14.58
CA GLU A 569 -14.08 -32.06 14.03
C GLU A 569 -14.22 -32.09 12.50
N GLY A 570 -13.16 -32.48 11.80
CA GLY A 570 -13.10 -32.50 10.34
C GLY A 570 -12.95 -31.11 9.71
N SER A 571 -12.82 -30.05 10.51
CA SER A 571 -12.50 -28.72 9.99
C SER A 571 -11.11 -28.67 9.37
N GLN A 572 -10.88 -27.66 8.51
CA GLN A 572 -9.57 -27.43 7.90
C GLN A 572 -8.51 -27.13 8.96
N GLY A 573 -8.83 -26.24 9.91
CA GLY A 573 -7.94 -25.87 11.00
C GLY A 573 -7.46 -27.06 11.82
N GLN A 574 -8.36 -28.00 12.15
CA GLN A 574 -8.02 -29.22 12.88
C GLN A 574 -7.17 -30.17 12.04
N THR A 575 -7.63 -30.48 10.83
CA THR A 575 -7.00 -31.48 9.94
C THR A 575 -5.55 -31.11 9.59
N LEU A 576 -5.28 -29.80 9.51
CA LEU A 576 -4.01 -29.26 9.04
C LEU A 576 -3.15 -28.70 10.17
N HIS A 577 -3.62 -28.81 11.41
CA HIS A 577 -2.96 -28.25 12.59
C HIS A 577 -2.54 -26.78 12.38
N SER A 578 -3.45 -25.98 11.81
CA SER A 578 -3.14 -24.57 11.51
C SER A 578 -2.76 -23.82 12.80
N GLN A 579 -1.82 -22.88 12.72
CA GLN A 579 -1.35 -22.14 13.90
C GLN A 579 -2.49 -21.45 14.65
N ARG A 580 -3.49 -20.93 13.93
CA ARG A 580 -4.68 -20.30 14.50
C ARG A 580 -5.55 -21.30 15.26
N TYR A 581 -5.78 -22.48 14.68
CA TYR A 581 -6.48 -23.57 15.36
C TYR A 581 -5.74 -24.04 16.62
N LEU A 582 -4.42 -24.22 16.53
CA LEU A 582 -3.61 -24.68 17.67
C LEU A 582 -3.63 -23.67 18.82
N ARG A 583 -3.53 -22.37 18.52
CA ARG A 583 -3.66 -21.30 19.53
C ARG A 583 -5.04 -21.29 20.17
N PHE A 584 -6.09 -21.38 19.36
CA PHE A 584 -7.46 -21.48 19.84
C PHE A 584 -7.68 -22.69 20.76
N MET A 585 -7.18 -23.86 20.38
CA MET A 585 -7.27 -25.05 21.21
C MET A 585 -6.44 -24.93 22.49
N ALA A 586 -5.24 -24.35 22.42
CA ALA A 586 -4.40 -24.09 23.60
C ALA A 586 -5.05 -23.10 24.58
N PHE A 587 -5.82 -22.14 24.08
CA PHE A 587 -6.63 -21.25 24.91
C PHE A 587 -7.73 -22.01 25.67
N LEU A 588 -8.36 -23.00 25.02
CA LEU A 588 -9.45 -23.78 25.63
C LEU A 588 -8.97 -24.99 26.46
N GLU A 589 -7.80 -25.54 26.15
CA GLU A 589 -7.25 -26.77 26.75
C GLU A 589 -7.27 -26.79 28.30
N PRO A 590 -6.93 -25.70 29.01
CA PRO A 590 -6.98 -25.68 30.48
C PRO A 590 -8.37 -25.92 31.07
N HIS A 591 -9.42 -25.76 30.26
CA HIS A 591 -10.81 -25.85 30.67
C HIS A 591 -11.49 -27.13 30.15
N LEU A 592 -11.01 -27.71 29.05
CA LEU A 592 -11.59 -28.90 28.44
C LEU A 592 -11.28 -30.18 29.23
N ILE A 593 -12.25 -31.10 29.30
CA ILE A 593 -12.06 -32.42 29.93
C ILE A 593 -11.37 -33.35 28.91
N PRO A 594 -10.30 -34.08 29.27
CA PRO A 594 -9.67 -35.04 28.36
C PRO A 594 -10.66 -36.09 27.84
N GLY A 595 -10.69 -36.28 26.51
CA GLY A 595 -11.59 -37.25 25.85
C GLY A 595 -13.06 -36.79 25.77
N MET A 596 -13.33 -35.51 26.06
CA MET A 596 -14.65 -34.91 25.90
C MET A 596 -15.08 -34.88 24.44
N ASP A 597 -16.34 -35.25 24.20
CA ASP A 597 -16.99 -35.11 22.90
C ASP A 597 -17.35 -33.64 22.65
N LEU A 598 -16.61 -32.99 21.75
CA LEU A 598 -16.83 -31.58 21.36
C LEU A 598 -18.08 -31.39 20.51
N ALA A 599 -18.68 -32.46 19.96
CA ALA A 599 -19.98 -32.40 19.30
C ALA A 599 -21.14 -32.36 20.31
N SER A 600 -20.91 -32.73 21.57
CA SER A 600 -21.91 -32.68 22.63
C SER A 600 -22.09 -31.26 23.17
N GLY A 601 -23.02 -30.51 22.58
CA GLY A 601 -23.29 -29.12 22.95
C GLY A 601 -23.60 -28.91 24.45
N ALA A 602 -24.24 -29.89 25.12
CA ALA A 602 -24.52 -29.81 26.55
C ALA A 602 -23.26 -29.92 27.42
N ALA A 603 -22.35 -30.84 27.06
CA ALA A 603 -21.08 -30.99 27.76
C ALA A 603 -20.20 -29.75 27.56
N VAL A 604 -20.09 -29.27 26.31
CA VAL A 604 -19.32 -28.07 25.95
C VAL A 604 -19.86 -26.84 26.67
N THR A 605 -21.19 -26.68 26.73
CA THR A 605 -21.82 -25.57 27.46
C THR A 605 -21.41 -25.55 28.93
N GLU A 606 -21.39 -26.71 29.59
CA GLU A 606 -21.06 -26.78 31.02
C GLU A 606 -19.60 -26.42 31.27
N VAL A 607 -18.68 -26.86 30.41
CA VAL A 607 -17.27 -26.47 30.51
C VAL A 607 -17.07 -24.99 30.25
N LEU A 608 -17.66 -24.44 29.19
CA LEU A 608 -17.51 -23.02 28.84
C LEU A 608 -18.09 -22.07 29.91
N ARG A 609 -19.05 -22.52 30.73
CA ARG A 609 -19.54 -21.77 31.91
C ARG A 609 -18.49 -21.60 33.00
N THR A 610 -17.49 -22.48 33.07
CA THR A 610 -16.42 -22.40 34.07
C THR A 610 -15.33 -21.40 33.71
N ILE A 611 -15.26 -20.98 32.45
CA ILE A 611 -14.33 -19.95 31.99
C ILE A 611 -14.88 -18.60 32.43
N ASP A 612 -14.03 -17.79 33.07
CA ASP A 612 -14.38 -16.46 33.52
C ASP A 612 -14.77 -15.53 32.34
N ASP A 613 -15.76 -14.66 32.56
CA ASP A 613 -16.27 -13.74 31.53
C ASP A 613 -15.18 -12.81 31.00
N GLU A 614 -14.29 -12.34 31.86
CA GLU A 614 -13.17 -11.46 31.50
C GLU A 614 -12.15 -12.19 30.62
N VAL A 615 -11.89 -13.46 30.91
CA VAL A 615 -10.97 -14.30 30.12
C VAL A 615 -11.52 -14.52 28.71
N LEU A 616 -12.82 -14.82 28.59
CA LEU A 616 -13.46 -15.02 27.29
C LEU A 616 -13.47 -13.74 26.45
N VAL A 617 -13.88 -12.62 27.03
CA VAL A 617 -13.96 -11.34 26.29
C VAL A 617 -12.56 -10.86 25.90
N SER A 618 -11.56 -10.97 26.79
CA SER A 618 -10.19 -10.54 26.49
C SER A 618 -9.50 -11.46 25.48
N GLY A 619 -9.77 -12.77 25.53
CA GLY A 619 -9.24 -13.72 24.55
C GLY A 619 -9.92 -13.67 23.18
N PHE A 620 -11.06 -12.98 23.05
CA PHE A 620 -11.84 -13.03 21.81
C PHE A 620 -11.12 -12.46 20.58
N PRO A 621 -10.62 -11.21 20.61
CA PRO A 621 -9.99 -10.59 19.44
C PRO A 621 -8.68 -11.27 19.01
N ASP A 622 -7.93 -11.84 19.95
CA ASP A 622 -6.57 -12.32 19.70
C ASP A 622 -6.48 -13.83 19.45
N GLU A 623 -7.21 -14.64 20.23
CA GLU A 623 -7.08 -16.11 20.22
C GLU A 623 -8.32 -16.81 19.66
N ILE A 624 -9.52 -16.38 20.08
CA ILE A 624 -10.76 -17.09 19.72
C ILE A 624 -11.15 -16.84 18.26
N VAL A 625 -11.23 -15.58 17.82
CA VAL A 625 -11.73 -15.26 16.48
C VAL A 625 -10.82 -15.80 15.37
N GLY A 626 -9.50 -15.87 15.63
CA GLY A 626 -8.56 -16.54 14.73
C GLY A 626 -8.82 -18.05 14.62
N GLY A 627 -9.20 -18.70 15.72
CA GLY A 627 -9.68 -20.08 15.73
C GLY A 627 -10.93 -20.28 14.91
N LEU A 628 -11.90 -19.36 15.04
CA LEU A 628 -13.13 -19.36 14.23
C LEU A 628 -12.82 -19.29 12.74
N ASP A 629 -11.90 -18.42 12.31
CA ASP A 629 -11.46 -18.33 10.91
C ASP A 629 -10.83 -19.63 10.38
N SER A 630 -10.32 -20.49 11.28
CA SER A 630 -9.74 -21.79 10.89
C SER A 630 -10.76 -22.93 10.83
N ILE A 631 -11.93 -22.75 11.46
CA ILE A 631 -12.98 -23.78 11.56
C ILE A 631 -14.12 -23.47 10.60
N ILE A 632 -14.51 -22.20 10.51
CA ILE A 632 -15.64 -21.72 9.74
C ILE A 632 -15.14 -21.22 8.37
N PRO A 633 -15.63 -21.78 7.24
CA PRO A 633 -15.28 -21.29 5.92
C PRO A 633 -15.68 -19.82 5.73
N VAL A 634 -14.88 -19.06 4.99
CA VAL A 634 -15.18 -17.66 4.66
C VAL A 634 -16.47 -17.53 3.84
N VAL A 635 -17.08 -16.35 3.88
CA VAL A 635 -18.16 -15.99 2.95
C VAL A 635 -17.55 -15.71 1.58
N PHE A 636 -17.91 -16.53 0.60
CA PHE A 636 -17.67 -16.28 -0.82
C PHE A 636 -18.98 -15.84 -1.47
N HIS A 637 -18.95 -14.69 -2.12
CA HIS A 637 -20.08 -14.23 -2.92
C HIS A 637 -20.00 -14.75 -4.35
N THR A 638 -21.15 -14.81 -5.05
CA THR A 638 -21.14 -14.99 -6.50
C THR A 638 -20.83 -13.64 -7.13
N THR A 639 -19.68 -13.53 -7.82
CA THR A 639 -19.25 -12.27 -8.44
C THR A 639 -19.54 -12.26 -9.94
N ARG A 640 -19.85 -11.08 -10.45
CA ARG A 640 -19.90 -10.82 -11.90
C ARG A 640 -18.48 -10.98 -12.48
N PRO A 641 -18.33 -11.37 -13.76
CA PRO A 641 -17.04 -11.47 -14.41
C PRO A 641 -16.22 -10.17 -14.25
N PRO A 642 -14.95 -10.23 -13.84
CA PRO A 642 -14.13 -9.03 -13.73
C PRO A 642 -13.94 -8.40 -15.10
N HIS A 643 -13.70 -7.08 -15.12
CA HIS A 643 -13.37 -6.39 -16.36
C HIS A 643 -12.03 -6.91 -16.91
N PRO A 644 -11.90 -7.09 -18.23
CA PRO A 644 -10.64 -7.46 -18.84
C PRO A 644 -9.62 -6.32 -18.64
N GLY A 645 -8.73 -6.50 -17.66
CA GLY A 645 -7.57 -5.62 -17.45
C GLY A 645 -6.30 -6.23 -18.04
N LYS A 646 -5.31 -5.39 -18.35
CA LYS A 646 -3.97 -5.91 -18.70
C LYS A 646 -3.28 -6.42 -17.43
N VAL A 647 -2.47 -7.46 -17.62
CA VAL A 647 -1.74 -8.14 -16.55
C VAL A 647 -0.27 -8.16 -16.88
N ASP A 648 0.57 -7.76 -15.93
CA ASP A 648 2.02 -7.92 -16.02
C ASP A 648 2.39 -9.38 -15.69
N TRP A 649 2.28 -10.26 -16.69
CA TRP A 649 2.57 -11.69 -16.53
C TRP A 649 4.01 -11.96 -16.13
N GLU A 650 4.96 -11.17 -16.62
CA GLU A 650 6.37 -11.32 -16.29
C GLU A 650 6.62 -10.98 -14.82
N TRP A 651 5.92 -9.98 -14.26
CA TRP A 651 5.96 -9.69 -12.83
C TRP A 651 5.42 -10.84 -11.98
N LEU A 652 4.25 -11.38 -12.33
CA LEU A 652 3.66 -12.51 -11.61
C LEU A 652 4.60 -13.73 -11.66
N LYS A 653 5.24 -13.96 -12.81
CA LYS A 653 6.21 -15.03 -13.00
C LYS A 653 7.47 -14.83 -12.17
N ALA A 654 7.99 -13.60 -12.10
CA ALA A 654 9.12 -13.27 -11.23
C ALA A 654 8.80 -13.53 -9.75
N GLY A 655 7.61 -13.16 -9.28
CA GLY A 655 7.16 -13.45 -7.91
C GLY A 655 7.05 -14.95 -7.62
N VAL A 656 6.50 -15.72 -8.55
CA VAL A 656 6.41 -17.20 -8.48
C VAL A 656 7.80 -17.83 -8.41
N LYS A 657 8.73 -17.35 -9.23
CA LYS A 657 10.11 -17.81 -9.24
C LYS A 657 10.83 -17.49 -7.94
N ALA A 658 10.68 -16.28 -7.41
CA ALA A 658 11.29 -15.89 -6.14
C ALA A 658 10.79 -16.74 -4.96
N LEU A 659 9.49 -17.08 -4.93
CA LEU A 659 8.94 -18.02 -3.96
C LEU A 659 9.54 -19.43 -4.10
N TYR A 660 9.65 -19.92 -5.34
CA TYR A 660 10.22 -21.23 -5.63
C TYR A 660 11.71 -21.33 -5.23
N GLU A 661 12.52 -20.34 -5.60
CA GLU A 661 13.94 -20.25 -5.23
C GLU A 661 14.12 -20.06 -3.72
N GLY A 662 13.16 -19.43 -3.04
CA GLY A 662 13.07 -19.35 -1.58
C GLY A 662 12.69 -20.67 -0.90
N GLY A 663 12.42 -21.74 -1.65
CA GLY A 663 12.08 -23.07 -1.13
C GLY A 663 10.60 -23.37 -1.01
N ASP A 664 9.71 -22.48 -1.48
CA ASP A 664 8.28 -22.76 -1.58
C ASP A 664 7.95 -23.37 -2.94
N HIS A 665 7.82 -24.70 -2.99
CA HIS A 665 7.58 -25.42 -4.23
C HIS A 665 6.09 -25.52 -4.64
N CYS A 666 5.21 -24.79 -3.97
CA CYS A 666 3.80 -24.62 -4.37
C CYS A 666 3.42 -23.13 -4.53
N PRO A 667 4.17 -22.35 -5.33
CA PRO A 667 3.81 -20.97 -5.61
C PRO A 667 2.59 -20.91 -6.51
N ALA A 668 1.79 -19.86 -6.36
CA ALA A 668 0.52 -19.69 -7.05
C ALA A 668 0.30 -18.28 -7.58
N VAL A 669 -0.44 -18.16 -8.68
CA VAL A 669 -1.12 -16.93 -9.09
C VAL A 669 -2.51 -16.94 -8.46
N ILE A 670 -2.84 -15.90 -7.72
CA ILE A 670 -4.10 -15.74 -6.99
C ILE A 670 -4.96 -14.74 -7.75
N PHE A 671 -6.19 -15.14 -8.05
CA PHE A 671 -7.20 -14.28 -8.62
C PHE A 671 -8.36 -14.10 -7.63
N SER A 672 -8.34 -13.00 -6.89
CA SER A 672 -9.27 -12.70 -5.80
C SER A 672 -10.67 -12.27 -6.29
N GLN A 673 -11.66 -12.23 -5.38
CA GLN A 673 -13.04 -11.80 -5.68
C GLN A 673 -13.11 -10.32 -6.06
N ASN A 674 -12.32 -9.48 -5.39
CA ASN A 674 -12.23 -8.05 -5.68
C ASN A 674 -11.49 -7.71 -7.01
N GLY A 675 -11.16 -8.72 -7.83
CA GLY A 675 -10.49 -8.53 -9.12
C GLY A 675 -8.96 -8.38 -9.04
N MET A 676 -8.36 -8.40 -7.85
CA MET A 676 -6.89 -8.37 -7.74
C MET A 676 -6.26 -9.65 -8.27
N ILE A 677 -5.11 -9.50 -8.93
CA ILE A 677 -4.28 -10.60 -9.43
C ILE A 677 -2.88 -10.43 -8.85
N GLY A 678 -2.37 -11.47 -8.18
CA GLY A 678 -1.07 -11.41 -7.53
C GLY A 678 -0.37 -12.75 -7.47
N SER A 679 0.94 -12.74 -7.25
CA SER A 679 1.70 -13.95 -6.93
C SER A 679 1.67 -14.20 -5.42
N GLY A 680 1.46 -15.44 -5.02
CA GLY A 680 1.46 -15.90 -3.64
C GLY A 680 1.84 -17.37 -3.55
N ARG A 681 1.48 -18.02 -2.44
CA ARG A 681 1.72 -19.43 -2.21
C ARG A 681 0.42 -20.15 -1.92
N LEU A 682 0.33 -21.44 -2.27
CA LEU A 682 -0.76 -22.26 -1.76
C LEU A 682 -0.70 -22.31 -0.23
N GLN A 683 -1.75 -21.81 0.40
CA GLN A 683 -1.97 -22.00 1.82
C GLN A 683 -2.78 -23.28 2.05
N GLU A 684 -2.69 -23.80 3.26
CA GLU A 684 -3.58 -24.84 3.75
C GLU A 684 -5.06 -24.45 3.53
N PRO A 685 -5.94 -25.32 2.96
CA PRO A 685 -5.78 -26.76 2.68
C PRO A 685 -5.12 -27.14 1.36
N PHE A 686 -4.85 -26.19 0.48
CA PHE A 686 -4.37 -26.48 -0.87
C PHE A 686 -2.92 -26.95 -0.92
N ARG A 687 -2.19 -26.91 0.20
CA ARG A 687 -0.77 -27.27 0.24
C ARG A 687 -0.51 -28.77 0.15
N LEU A 688 -1.52 -29.62 0.36
CA LEU A 688 -1.45 -31.09 0.26
C LEU A 688 -1.43 -31.60 -1.20
N VAL A 689 -0.72 -30.90 -2.09
CA VAL A 689 -0.63 -31.19 -3.52
C VAL A 689 0.82 -31.41 -3.94
N SER A 690 1.03 -31.99 -5.12
CA SER A 690 2.37 -32.24 -5.65
C SER A 690 3.10 -30.93 -5.97
N PRO A 691 4.38 -30.76 -5.61
CA PRO A 691 5.16 -29.59 -6.01
C PRO A 691 5.14 -29.29 -7.52
N ILE A 692 5.34 -28.03 -7.91
CA ILE A 692 5.71 -27.71 -9.29
C ILE A 692 7.17 -28.13 -9.54
N SER A 693 7.49 -28.51 -10.78
CA SER A 693 8.85 -28.96 -11.13
C SER A 693 9.74 -27.84 -11.66
N ASP A 694 9.14 -26.88 -12.35
CA ASP A 694 9.84 -25.75 -12.96
C ASP A 694 8.94 -24.50 -12.91
N PRO A 695 9.32 -23.44 -12.17
CA PRO A 695 8.54 -22.19 -12.12
C PRO A 695 8.50 -21.44 -13.45
N GLU A 696 9.40 -21.76 -14.40
CA GLU A 696 9.36 -21.18 -15.74
C GLU A 696 8.26 -21.78 -16.63
N GLY A 697 7.84 -23.03 -16.34
CA GLY A 697 6.85 -23.77 -17.11
C GLY A 697 5.50 -23.94 -16.40
N GLU A 698 5.51 -24.21 -15.09
CA GLU A 698 4.35 -24.58 -14.29
C GLU A 698 4.10 -23.61 -13.13
N VAL A 699 2.84 -23.43 -12.76
CA VAL A 699 2.42 -22.64 -11.60
C VAL A 699 1.07 -23.13 -11.08
N TYR A 700 0.77 -22.91 -9.80
CA TYR A 700 -0.59 -23.08 -9.31
C TYR A 700 -1.44 -21.84 -9.59
N VAL A 701 -2.73 -22.02 -9.79
CA VAL A 701 -3.73 -20.96 -9.87
C VAL A 701 -4.71 -21.15 -8.73
N ILE A 702 -4.90 -20.11 -7.91
CA ILE A 702 -6.01 -20.02 -6.97
C ILE A 702 -7.07 -19.11 -7.59
N ASP A 703 -8.24 -19.66 -7.87
CA ASP A 703 -9.40 -18.89 -8.30
C ASP A 703 -10.40 -18.75 -7.16
N GLU A 704 -10.61 -17.51 -6.71
CA GLU A 704 -11.58 -17.17 -5.66
C GLU A 704 -12.82 -16.47 -6.23
N SER A 705 -12.91 -16.21 -7.54
CA SER A 705 -14.00 -15.41 -8.11
C SER A 705 -15.39 -16.04 -8.04
N SER A 706 -15.44 -17.36 -7.92
CA SER A 706 -16.69 -18.08 -7.76
C SER A 706 -17.09 -18.16 -6.28
N ALA A 707 -18.27 -18.71 -5.98
CA ALA A 707 -18.74 -18.96 -4.61
C ALA A 707 -17.88 -20.00 -3.82
N LEU A 708 -16.72 -20.36 -4.34
CA LEU A 708 -15.76 -21.30 -3.77
C LEU A 708 -14.34 -20.98 -4.27
N SER A 709 -13.33 -21.44 -3.52
CA SER A 709 -11.91 -21.33 -3.88
C SER A 709 -11.41 -22.65 -4.45
N ILE A 710 -10.72 -22.59 -5.60
CA ILE A 710 -10.12 -23.77 -6.26
C ILE A 710 -8.63 -23.51 -6.49
N ALA A 711 -7.80 -24.51 -6.21
CA ALA A 711 -6.40 -24.55 -6.63
C ALA A 711 -6.19 -25.52 -7.81
N ILE A 712 -5.53 -25.07 -8.89
CA ILE A 712 -5.30 -25.86 -10.11
C ILE A 712 -3.83 -25.70 -10.51
N LYS A 713 -3.14 -26.80 -10.84
CA LYS A 713 -1.80 -26.74 -11.44
C LYS A 713 -1.92 -26.52 -12.94
N MET A 714 -1.25 -25.50 -13.48
CA MET A 714 -1.37 -25.08 -14.88
C MET A 714 0.00 -24.65 -15.45
N THR A 715 0.12 -24.64 -16.77
CA THR A 715 1.20 -23.96 -17.49
C THR A 715 0.90 -22.48 -17.65
N TRP A 716 1.92 -21.64 -17.86
CA TRP A 716 1.74 -20.19 -18.03
C TRP A 716 0.79 -19.80 -19.18
N ASP A 717 0.78 -20.56 -20.28
CA ASP A 717 -0.15 -20.33 -21.38
C ASP A 717 -1.59 -20.69 -21.02
N GLU A 718 -1.78 -21.78 -20.27
CA GLU A 718 -3.10 -22.14 -19.73
C GLU A 718 -3.59 -21.08 -18.73
N VAL A 719 -2.73 -20.48 -17.91
CA VAL A 719 -3.11 -19.38 -16.99
C VAL A 719 -3.61 -18.16 -17.77
N ARG A 720 -2.92 -17.79 -18.87
CA ARG A 720 -3.34 -16.67 -19.73
C ARG A 720 -4.69 -16.96 -20.39
N GLU A 721 -4.90 -18.18 -20.88
CA GLU A 721 -6.18 -18.61 -21.45
C GLU A 721 -7.30 -18.62 -20.40
N PHE A 722 -6.99 -19.08 -19.17
CA PHE A 722 -7.90 -19.09 -18.04
C PHE A 722 -8.37 -17.67 -17.69
N HIS A 723 -7.43 -16.73 -17.56
CA HIS A 723 -7.76 -15.32 -17.35
C HIS A 723 -8.61 -14.73 -18.48
N ALA A 724 -8.23 -15.01 -19.74
CA ALA A 724 -8.99 -14.52 -20.90
C ALA A 724 -10.43 -15.04 -20.93
N LYS A 725 -10.68 -16.29 -20.53
CA LYS A 725 -12.03 -16.86 -20.40
C LYS A 725 -12.80 -16.27 -19.22
N ARG A 726 -12.14 -16.09 -18.07
CA ARG A 726 -12.73 -15.51 -16.86
C ARG A 726 -13.24 -14.08 -17.10
N SER A 727 -12.56 -13.33 -17.96
CA SER A 727 -12.91 -11.93 -18.28
C SER A 727 -13.90 -11.79 -19.45
N GLN A 728 -14.40 -12.89 -20.03
CA GLN A 728 -15.42 -12.87 -21.09
C GLN A 728 -16.82 -12.76 -20.48
N GLY A 729 -17.53 -11.66 -20.74
CA GLY A 729 -18.96 -11.53 -20.40
C GLY A 729 -19.42 -10.14 -19.96
N ASN A 730 -18.52 -9.19 -19.71
CA ASN A 730 -18.89 -7.86 -19.24
C ASN A 730 -18.75 -6.78 -20.34
N SER A 731 -19.80 -5.99 -20.53
CA SER A 731 -19.76 -4.68 -21.18
C SER A 731 -19.47 -3.61 -20.13
N LEU A 732 -18.76 -2.54 -20.51
CA LEU A 732 -18.44 -1.39 -19.64
C LEU A 732 -19.63 -0.99 -18.73
N PRO A 733 -19.40 -0.63 -17.46
CA PRO A 733 -20.49 -0.26 -16.56
C PRO A 733 -21.27 0.91 -17.20
N SER A 734 -22.59 0.79 -17.27
CA SER A 734 -23.40 1.94 -17.66
C SER A 734 -23.17 3.03 -16.61
N LEU A 735 -22.61 4.17 -17.02
CA LEU A 735 -22.48 5.37 -16.20
C LEU A 735 -23.87 5.75 -15.67
N ASP A 736 -24.21 5.28 -14.47
CA ASP A 736 -25.47 5.63 -13.84
C ASP A 736 -25.34 7.07 -13.35
N LYS A 737 -25.83 8.01 -14.16
CA LYS A 737 -25.76 9.45 -13.92
C LYS A 737 -26.59 9.89 -12.71
N ASN A 738 -27.30 8.98 -12.04
CA ASN A 738 -28.33 9.29 -11.04
C ASN A 738 -28.10 8.73 -9.64
N ALA A 739 -27.01 8.02 -9.35
CA ALA A 739 -26.71 7.63 -7.96
C ALA A 739 -26.12 8.84 -7.22
N VAL A 740 -26.92 9.59 -6.46
CA VAL A 740 -26.52 10.74 -5.62
C VAL A 740 -25.72 10.28 -4.41
#